data_AF-A0A2N0RNI3-F1
#
_entry.id   AF-A0A2N0RNI3-F1
#
_cell.length_a   1.000
_cell.length_b   1.000
_cell.length_c   1.000
_cell.angle_alpha   90.00
_cell.angle_beta   90.00
_cell.angle_gamma   90.00
#
_symmetry.space_group_name_H-M   'P 1'
#
loop_
_entity.id
_entity.type
_entity.pdbx_description
1 polymer ?
#
loop_
_entity_poly.entity_id
_entity_poly.type
_entity_poly.pdbx_seq_one_letter_code
_entity_poly.pdbx_strand_id
1 'polypeptide(L)'
;MVSEKRVILITGGNGFIGSHVAKRLHDQGYYVRVIDLHDDPTFRLYKDTSEFCSEFIEGDIRSIETCRKLFNKNDVKWVFHFAANMGGVGVINSKNNFVIYQENHIMSLNILQVSMQSNIEKFFYASSACVYPYNKQINLNEDIKLKEDDSTWNCNSIDTKPQESYGAEKLNTEIFISSLRELSTSSENKTTSKFPQFKIARFHNVYGEGGTWYGGREKAPAALLRKAICASKYTKENVIEIWGNGKQRRSFLYIADCVDAIIKFMKSDLDLTLNIGSEESIRIDELACVAFETVGVTRDKVTLKFDESKPIGVNNRNSDNTLVSKYLDWYPKHTIREGMEKTSLWIQQELEKQRHQYKDDSWNELVRTYLESKVDVLNYNNETITFGVLLPITSRGLTKPEDCLENLSNFAKSLYETSQEDIQDRFGETRYQIKIYVGIDNDDSLFHPIKNNPAERILNEHGFTDIHTMEFDFPPGSICEIWIELARKAYDDNCDYFILFGDDVIIETNGWMNKFHEAYRKISIQKKVPRGFGCITFTDTSFHGFPTFPVIGRVHLDIFNGEVLPRKTFKNQDGDPYLFQTYRRWGCSMMLEDVEIQNVVGGSLDPRYERTHHPNWSFDILNNSVNRVEEWLKKNCKNPIPKLLTLDVIVPSYRVNLKYLDPMISLKKPVTMSTTTIIIVDDPNSSNIITLKKFYEKDPFIRIRVNKTNLGASLSRNRGLRESNADYVLFFDDDVVPEKNILFECEKIIKKHPNACGFIGNTKFPPADGSIYTSALALSGLTFFWGISELWDDDVPWGVTANLLIRRFNENILYDPVFPKTGGGEDIDFCLKQRNFFIKNTKNGKGFQAAPNVMATHPWWNNGNRDYWRFYKWATGDGALVKMYPELTYNDIVPNSIELLFGTILFFLVSMIFSLFFAVFYNTPIINTFTILTFLSIPLVIVSSIIADMYLHLTEQPYKHTSTVGGYRYILAMVESSLIRIMSEFGRLMGMIERNEWGYIGKRFDWFVKRKEGSVWTERYNNLRKFLIWFVVTESLTEAYMSQPFKKLDIVIIIINMTFFSVLNDYEAQDLLS
;
A
#
# COMPACT_ATOMS: atom_id res chain seq x y z
N MET A 1 0.50 -28.34 -36.47
CA MET A 1 0.46 -27.17 -37.37
C MET A 1 -0.79 -26.37 -37.03
N VAL A 2 -0.65 -25.34 -36.18
CA VAL A 2 -1.74 -24.39 -35.90
C VAL A 2 -1.79 -23.45 -37.09
N SER A 3 -2.86 -23.44 -37.87
CA SER A 3 -3.04 -22.42 -38.90
C SER A 3 -2.96 -21.05 -38.21
N GLU A 4 -2.08 -20.15 -38.65
CA GLU A 4 -2.01 -18.78 -38.14
C GLU A 4 -3.42 -18.16 -38.18
N LYS A 5 -4.04 -17.99 -37.00
CA LYS A 5 -5.38 -17.40 -36.91
C LYS A 5 -5.25 -15.93 -37.32
N ARG A 6 -6.00 -15.54 -38.35
CA ARG A 6 -6.08 -14.13 -38.79
C ARG A 6 -6.57 -13.27 -37.62
N VAL A 7 -5.78 -12.27 -37.23
CA VAL A 7 -6.16 -11.29 -36.21
C VAL A 7 -7.03 -10.21 -36.86
N ILE A 8 -8.20 -9.97 -36.26
CA ILE A 8 -9.14 -8.92 -36.66
C ILE A 8 -9.17 -7.88 -35.55
N LEU A 9 -8.83 -6.63 -35.88
CA LEU A 9 -8.95 -5.49 -34.97
C LEU A 9 -10.32 -4.83 -35.13
N ILE A 10 -11.02 -4.61 -34.02
CA ILE A 10 -12.30 -3.91 -33.98
C ILE A 10 -12.17 -2.77 -32.97
N THR A 11 -12.13 -1.54 -33.48
CA THR A 11 -12.18 -0.33 -32.63
C THR A 11 -13.64 0.02 -32.34
N GLY A 12 -13.94 0.48 -31.14
CA GLY A 12 -15.33 0.70 -30.72
C GLY A 12 -16.08 -0.61 -30.52
N GLY A 13 -15.33 -1.70 -30.23
CA GLY A 13 -15.86 -3.06 -30.14
C GLY A 13 -16.61 -3.34 -28.84
N ASN A 14 -16.56 -2.44 -27.85
CA ASN A 14 -17.44 -2.49 -26.67
C ASN A 14 -18.76 -1.74 -26.91
N GLY A 15 -18.81 -0.90 -27.96
CA GLY A 15 -20.01 -0.17 -28.36
C GLY A 15 -21.07 -1.03 -29.07
N PHE A 16 -22.17 -0.39 -29.48
CA PHE A 16 -23.35 -1.07 -30.04
C PHE A 16 -23.04 -1.93 -31.27
N ILE A 17 -22.66 -1.34 -32.42
CA ILE A 17 -22.46 -2.12 -33.65
C ILE A 17 -21.19 -2.99 -33.54
N GLY A 18 -20.13 -2.44 -32.97
CA GLY A 18 -18.82 -3.10 -32.86
C GLY A 18 -18.90 -4.41 -32.05
N SER A 19 -19.64 -4.44 -30.95
CA SER A 19 -19.78 -5.65 -30.11
C SER A 19 -20.52 -6.77 -30.81
N HIS A 20 -21.55 -6.48 -31.62
CA HIS A 20 -22.25 -7.50 -32.42
C HIS A 20 -21.36 -8.06 -33.53
N VAL A 21 -20.58 -7.20 -34.20
CA VAL A 21 -19.62 -7.65 -35.22
C VAL A 21 -18.50 -8.48 -34.60
N ALA A 22 -17.97 -8.04 -33.45
CA ALA A 22 -16.98 -8.77 -32.67
C ALA A 22 -17.48 -10.16 -32.28
N LYS A 23 -18.67 -10.24 -31.68
CA LYS A 23 -19.33 -11.50 -31.34
C LYS A 23 -19.46 -12.43 -32.54
N ARG A 24 -19.99 -11.91 -33.66
CA ARG A 24 -20.22 -12.70 -34.87
C ARG A 24 -18.91 -13.28 -35.45
N LEU A 25 -17.82 -12.53 -35.40
CA LEU A 25 -16.50 -12.98 -35.89
C LEU A 25 -15.83 -13.93 -34.89
N HIS A 26 -15.96 -13.65 -33.61
CA HIS A 26 -15.46 -14.52 -32.55
C HIS A 26 -16.11 -15.91 -32.61
N ASP A 27 -17.43 -15.96 -32.78
CA ASP A 27 -18.20 -17.22 -32.96
C ASP A 27 -17.82 -17.98 -34.23
N GLN A 28 -17.31 -17.29 -35.25
CA GLN A 28 -16.77 -17.90 -36.47
C GLN A 28 -15.32 -18.40 -36.31
N GLY A 29 -14.73 -18.27 -35.12
CA GLY A 29 -13.40 -18.79 -34.78
C GLY A 29 -12.23 -17.87 -35.11
N TYR A 30 -12.50 -16.62 -35.53
CA TYR A 30 -11.45 -15.62 -35.75
C TYR A 30 -10.83 -15.18 -34.42
N TYR A 31 -9.56 -14.75 -34.46
CA TYR A 31 -8.95 -14.08 -33.32
C TYR A 31 -9.36 -12.61 -33.34
N VAL A 32 -10.22 -12.20 -32.42
CA VAL A 32 -10.81 -10.86 -32.40
C VAL A 32 -10.14 -10.02 -31.31
N ARG A 33 -9.42 -8.97 -31.71
CA ARG A 33 -8.85 -7.95 -30.84
C ARG A 33 -9.79 -6.75 -30.82
N VAL A 34 -10.33 -6.41 -29.65
CA VAL A 34 -11.17 -5.24 -29.44
C VAL A 34 -10.38 -4.16 -28.73
N ILE A 35 -10.54 -2.91 -29.16
CA ILE A 35 -10.14 -1.72 -28.38
C ILE A 35 -11.34 -0.79 -28.17
N ASP A 36 -11.48 -0.30 -26.94
CA ASP A 36 -12.44 0.73 -26.54
C ASP A 36 -11.91 1.54 -25.34
N LEU A 37 -12.52 2.68 -25.03
CA LEU A 37 -12.05 3.60 -23.99
C LEU A 37 -12.15 3.02 -22.57
N HIS A 38 -13.18 2.20 -22.31
CA HIS A 38 -13.46 1.66 -20.97
C HIS A 38 -13.91 0.20 -21.03
N ASP A 39 -13.38 -0.65 -20.14
CA ASP A 39 -13.93 -1.95 -19.77
C ASP A 39 -15.02 -1.79 -18.68
N ASP A 40 -16.11 -1.07 -18.99
CA ASP A 40 -17.24 -0.89 -18.06
C ASP A 40 -18.36 -1.91 -18.34
N PRO A 41 -18.66 -2.83 -17.40
CA PRO A 41 -19.75 -3.80 -17.55
C PRO A 41 -21.14 -3.18 -17.66
N THR A 42 -21.34 -1.93 -17.24
CA THR A 42 -22.65 -1.26 -17.27
C THR A 42 -23.07 -0.81 -18.68
N PHE A 43 -22.10 -0.58 -19.57
CA PHE A 43 -22.35 -0.15 -20.95
C PHE A 43 -22.19 -1.28 -21.98
N ARG A 44 -21.81 -2.48 -21.51
CA ARG A 44 -21.54 -3.64 -22.36
C ARG A 44 -22.79 -4.51 -22.56
N LEU A 45 -22.97 -5.01 -23.77
CA LEU A 45 -24.03 -5.97 -24.09
C LEU A 45 -23.80 -7.37 -23.47
N TYR A 46 -22.56 -7.85 -23.52
CA TYR A 46 -22.14 -9.15 -22.99
C TYR A 46 -21.59 -9.02 -21.56
N LYS A 47 -21.65 -10.07 -20.75
CA LYS A 47 -21.24 -9.96 -19.35
C LYS A 47 -19.71 -10.01 -19.21
N ASP A 48 -19.07 -10.83 -20.03
CA ASP A 48 -17.62 -11.06 -20.04
C ASP A 48 -17.02 -10.73 -21.41
N THR A 49 -15.81 -10.18 -21.46
CA THR A 49 -15.10 -9.87 -22.71
C THR A 49 -14.83 -11.09 -23.55
N SER A 50 -14.58 -12.23 -22.90
CA SER A 50 -14.34 -13.52 -23.56
C SER A 50 -15.54 -14.04 -24.35
N GLU A 51 -16.75 -13.50 -24.13
CA GLU A 51 -17.93 -13.91 -24.90
C GLU A 51 -17.91 -13.38 -26.35
N PHE A 52 -17.23 -12.26 -26.62
CA PHE A 52 -17.28 -11.58 -27.92
C PHE A 52 -15.91 -11.21 -28.50
N CYS A 53 -14.82 -11.42 -27.77
CA CYS A 53 -13.48 -11.16 -28.27
C CYS A 53 -12.44 -12.13 -27.70
N SER A 54 -11.29 -12.23 -28.37
CA SER A 54 -10.14 -13.01 -27.91
C SER A 54 -9.17 -12.19 -27.08
N GLU A 55 -9.18 -10.87 -27.27
CA GLU A 55 -8.31 -9.91 -26.61
C GLU A 55 -9.05 -8.57 -26.51
N PHE A 56 -9.16 -8.03 -25.30
CA PHE A 56 -9.73 -6.70 -25.05
C PHE A 56 -8.63 -5.78 -24.58
N ILE A 57 -8.55 -4.60 -25.18
CA ILE A 57 -7.56 -3.56 -24.85
C ILE A 57 -8.34 -2.31 -24.47
N GLU A 58 -8.18 -1.85 -23.24
CA GLU A 58 -8.66 -0.54 -22.84
C GLU A 58 -7.66 0.52 -23.30
N GLY A 59 -8.10 1.50 -24.07
CA GLY A 59 -7.20 2.55 -24.55
C GLY A 59 -7.87 3.58 -25.47
N ASP A 60 -7.27 4.76 -25.52
CA ASP A 60 -7.71 5.87 -26.35
C ASP A 60 -6.98 5.91 -27.70
N ILE A 61 -7.73 5.70 -28.79
CA ILE A 61 -7.21 5.75 -30.16
C ILE A 61 -7.06 7.17 -30.72
N ARG A 62 -7.41 8.22 -29.94
CA ARG A 62 -6.99 9.60 -30.23
C ARG A 62 -5.48 9.78 -30.01
N SER A 63 -4.86 8.90 -29.22
CA SER A 63 -3.42 8.77 -29.14
C SER A 63 -2.88 7.88 -30.27
N ILE A 64 -1.97 8.44 -31.07
CA ILE A 64 -1.27 7.69 -32.12
C ILE A 64 -0.40 6.57 -31.53
N GLU A 65 0.10 6.74 -30.31
CA GLU A 65 0.96 5.74 -29.65
C GLU A 65 0.15 4.52 -29.21
N THR A 66 -1.04 4.74 -28.66
CA THR A 66 -2.02 3.66 -28.43
C THR A 66 -2.32 2.92 -29.73
N CYS A 67 -2.55 3.66 -30.82
CA CYS A 67 -2.80 3.05 -32.13
C CYS A 67 -1.63 2.17 -32.59
N ARG A 68 -0.37 2.63 -32.48
CA ARG A 68 0.81 1.83 -32.86
C ARG A 68 0.90 0.52 -32.08
N LYS A 69 0.64 0.56 -30.78
CA LYS A 69 0.69 -0.62 -29.90
C LYS A 69 -0.25 -1.74 -30.36
N LEU A 70 -1.40 -1.41 -30.95
CA LEU A 70 -2.36 -2.39 -31.48
C LEU A 70 -1.81 -3.23 -32.63
N PHE A 71 -0.76 -2.76 -33.31
CA PHE A 71 -0.19 -3.38 -34.52
C PHE A 71 1.27 -3.81 -34.34
N ASN A 72 1.86 -3.75 -33.13
CA ASN A 72 3.29 -3.98 -32.86
C ASN A 72 3.87 -5.32 -33.36
N LYS A 73 3.03 -6.30 -33.71
CA LYS A 73 3.44 -7.61 -34.27
C LYS A 73 3.13 -7.78 -35.76
N ASN A 74 2.57 -6.76 -36.43
CA ASN A 74 2.05 -6.83 -37.81
C ASN A 74 1.14 -8.05 -38.06
N ASP A 75 0.43 -8.49 -37.01
CA ASP A 75 -0.44 -9.66 -36.98
C ASP A 75 -1.86 -9.36 -37.47
N VAL A 76 -2.30 -8.12 -37.31
CA VAL A 76 -3.62 -7.62 -37.75
C VAL A 76 -3.74 -7.73 -39.28
N LYS A 77 -4.81 -8.36 -39.76
CA LYS A 77 -5.14 -8.44 -41.18
C LYS A 77 -6.34 -7.59 -41.56
N TRP A 78 -7.36 -7.58 -40.73
CA TRP A 78 -8.60 -6.87 -40.99
C TRP A 78 -8.85 -5.86 -39.87
N VAL A 79 -9.22 -4.64 -40.26
CA VAL A 79 -9.57 -3.57 -39.31
C VAL A 79 -11.01 -3.17 -39.54
N PHE A 80 -11.81 -3.17 -38.48
CA PHE A 80 -13.14 -2.57 -38.44
C PHE A 80 -13.12 -1.32 -37.56
N HIS A 81 -13.31 -0.16 -38.18
CA HIS A 81 -13.31 1.11 -37.48
C HIS A 81 -14.74 1.58 -37.16
N PHE A 82 -15.22 1.27 -35.94
CA PHE A 82 -16.51 1.74 -35.42
C PHE A 82 -16.40 2.83 -34.34
N ALA A 83 -15.22 2.99 -33.72
CA ALA A 83 -15.00 3.98 -32.67
C ALA A 83 -15.31 5.39 -33.19
N ALA A 84 -16.25 6.05 -32.51
CA ALA A 84 -16.65 7.42 -32.77
C ALA A 84 -17.40 7.96 -31.54
N ASN A 85 -17.21 9.24 -31.24
CA ASN A 85 -18.14 9.99 -30.42
C ASN A 85 -19.45 10.17 -31.22
N MET A 86 -20.47 9.42 -30.80
CA MET A 86 -21.69 9.19 -31.57
C MET A 86 -22.94 9.31 -30.68
N GLY A 87 -24.06 9.69 -31.28
CA GLY A 87 -25.38 9.69 -30.64
C GLY A 87 -26.53 9.98 -31.62
N GLY A 88 -27.73 10.17 -31.08
CA GLY A 88 -28.86 10.73 -31.82
C GLY A 88 -28.78 12.26 -31.95
N VAL A 89 -29.89 12.90 -32.36
CA VAL A 89 -29.99 14.37 -32.50
C VAL A 89 -29.79 15.10 -31.14
N GLY A 90 -29.95 14.39 -30.01
CA GLY A 90 -29.61 14.90 -28.68
C GLY A 90 -28.12 15.20 -28.50
N VAL A 91 -27.23 14.57 -29.27
CA VAL A 91 -25.76 14.74 -29.23
C VAL A 91 -25.24 15.36 -30.52
N ILE A 92 -25.69 14.87 -31.67
CA ILE A 92 -25.33 15.40 -32.98
C ILE A 92 -26.22 16.62 -33.20
N ASN A 93 -25.73 17.76 -32.71
CA ASN A 93 -26.31 19.08 -32.89
C ASN A 93 -25.21 20.16 -32.78
N SER A 94 -25.60 21.40 -33.06
CA SER A 94 -24.69 22.55 -33.14
C SER A 94 -23.84 22.80 -31.88
N LYS A 95 -24.29 22.39 -30.69
CA LYS A 95 -23.55 22.60 -29.43
C LYS A 95 -22.30 21.73 -29.32
N ASN A 96 -22.26 20.61 -30.04
CA ASN A 96 -21.20 19.61 -29.94
C ASN A 96 -20.31 19.54 -31.18
N ASN A 97 -20.53 20.45 -32.15
CA ASN A 97 -19.98 20.33 -33.49
C ASN A 97 -18.45 20.17 -33.53
N PHE A 98 -17.71 21.00 -32.78
CA PHE A 98 -16.25 20.98 -32.81
C PHE A 98 -15.68 19.71 -32.18
N VAL A 99 -16.18 19.32 -31.02
CA VAL A 99 -15.73 18.13 -30.28
C VAL A 99 -15.93 16.87 -31.13
N ILE A 100 -17.16 16.67 -31.65
CA ILE A 100 -17.48 15.49 -32.45
C ILE A 100 -16.61 15.42 -33.71
N TYR A 101 -16.43 16.54 -34.40
CA TYR A 101 -15.59 16.58 -35.60
C TYR A 101 -14.13 16.25 -35.26
N GLN A 102 -13.57 16.94 -34.26
CA GLN A 102 -12.16 16.81 -33.91
C GLN A 102 -11.82 15.37 -33.47
N GLU A 103 -12.57 14.83 -32.52
CA GLU A 103 -12.29 13.50 -31.96
C GLU A 103 -12.45 12.41 -33.01
N ASN A 104 -13.57 12.40 -33.74
CA ASN A 104 -13.81 11.36 -34.74
C ASN A 104 -12.79 11.41 -35.88
N HIS A 105 -12.39 12.61 -36.29
CA HIS A 105 -11.40 12.79 -37.33
C HIS A 105 -10.02 12.28 -36.89
N ILE A 106 -9.60 12.60 -35.67
CA ILE A 106 -8.30 12.16 -35.12
C ILE A 106 -8.28 10.64 -34.97
N MET A 107 -9.33 10.05 -34.39
CA MET A 107 -9.44 8.59 -34.27
C MET A 107 -9.34 7.90 -35.64
N SER A 108 -10.07 8.42 -36.63
CA SER A 108 -10.09 7.89 -38.00
C SER A 108 -8.71 7.98 -38.65
N LEU A 109 -8.04 9.14 -38.56
CA LEU A 109 -6.73 9.35 -39.17
C LEU A 109 -5.63 8.52 -38.51
N ASN A 110 -5.59 8.44 -37.18
CA ASN A 110 -4.58 7.65 -36.47
C ASN A 110 -4.67 6.17 -36.84
N ILE A 111 -5.87 5.59 -36.76
CA ILE A 111 -6.08 4.18 -37.07
C ILE A 111 -5.82 3.89 -38.54
N LEU A 112 -6.23 4.77 -39.45
CA LEU A 112 -5.94 4.64 -40.87
C LEU A 112 -4.43 4.72 -41.17
N GLN A 113 -3.72 5.67 -40.54
CA GLN A 113 -2.27 5.83 -40.68
C GLN A 113 -1.52 4.58 -40.25
N VAL A 114 -1.80 4.06 -39.05
CA VAL A 114 -1.12 2.87 -38.54
C VAL A 114 -1.50 1.63 -39.36
N SER A 115 -2.77 1.52 -39.78
CA SER A 115 -3.22 0.44 -40.66
C SER A 115 -2.43 0.38 -41.97
N MET A 116 -2.19 1.55 -42.59
CA MET A 116 -1.38 1.67 -43.80
C MET A 116 0.08 1.24 -43.59
N GLN A 117 0.64 1.50 -42.40
CA GLN A 117 2.01 1.14 -42.06
C GLN A 117 2.18 -0.36 -41.75
N SER A 118 1.10 -1.05 -41.38
CA SER A 118 1.12 -2.44 -40.89
C SER A 118 0.71 -3.50 -41.92
N ASN A 119 0.63 -3.16 -43.21
CA ASN A 119 0.31 -4.08 -44.31
C ASN A 119 -0.96 -4.93 -44.08
N ILE A 120 -2.03 -4.30 -43.60
CA ILE A 120 -3.33 -4.96 -43.47
C ILE A 120 -3.94 -5.30 -44.86
N GLU A 121 -4.89 -6.23 -44.89
CA GLU A 121 -5.57 -6.64 -46.13
C GLU A 121 -6.82 -5.81 -46.44
N LYS A 122 -7.62 -5.53 -45.40
CA LYS A 122 -8.96 -4.94 -45.54
C LYS A 122 -9.23 -3.95 -44.40
N PHE A 123 -9.71 -2.76 -44.75
CA PHE A 123 -10.09 -1.71 -43.82
C PHE A 123 -11.57 -1.36 -44.00
N PHE A 124 -12.37 -1.58 -42.97
CA PHE A 124 -13.78 -1.22 -42.94
C PHE A 124 -14.01 0.09 -42.17
N TYR A 125 -14.67 1.05 -42.80
CA TYR A 125 -15.02 2.33 -42.20
C TYR A 125 -16.54 2.47 -42.02
N ALA A 126 -16.96 2.67 -40.77
CA ALA A 126 -18.33 2.99 -40.42
C ALA A 126 -18.64 4.47 -40.70
N SER A 127 -19.20 4.73 -41.88
CA SER A 127 -19.75 6.02 -42.25
C SER A 127 -21.25 6.12 -41.90
N SER A 128 -21.91 7.18 -42.33
CA SER A 128 -23.28 7.51 -41.96
C SER A 128 -24.05 8.12 -43.11
N ALA A 129 -25.37 7.91 -43.14
CA ALA A 129 -26.26 8.65 -44.01
C ALA A 129 -26.32 10.17 -43.72
N CYS A 130 -25.62 10.66 -42.69
CA CYS A 130 -25.44 12.09 -42.42
C CYS A 130 -24.48 12.79 -43.39
N VAL A 131 -23.74 12.04 -44.22
CA VAL A 131 -22.87 12.61 -45.27
C VAL A 131 -23.65 13.22 -46.42
N TYR A 132 -24.92 12.86 -46.57
CA TYR A 132 -25.75 13.31 -47.68
C TYR A 132 -26.11 14.80 -47.59
N PRO A 133 -26.29 15.48 -48.74
CA PRO A 133 -26.60 16.91 -48.78
C PRO A 133 -27.89 17.27 -48.05
N TYR A 134 -27.84 18.31 -47.22
CA TYR A 134 -28.97 18.75 -46.41
C TYR A 134 -30.20 19.12 -47.26
N ASN A 135 -29.99 19.87 -48.35
CA ASN A 135 -31.04 20.36 -49.25
C ASN A 135 -31.88 19.26 -49.91
N LYS A 136 -31.34 18.06 -50.16
CA LYS A 136 -32.09 16.92 -50.69
C LYS A 136 -33.07 16.34 -49.65
N GLN A 137 -32.89 16.68 -48.37
CA GLN A 137 -33.55 16.05 -47.23
C GLN A 137 -34.55 17.00 -46.52
N ILE A 138 -34.85 18.17 -47.12
CA ILE A 138 -35.72 19.19 -46.51
C ILE A 138 -37.21 19.02 -46.84
N ASN A 139 -37.57 18.26 -47.89
CA ASN A 139 -38.97 18.07 -48.24
C ASN A 139 -39.64 17.10 -47.27
N LEU A 140 -40.65 17.57 -46.54
CA LEU A 140 -41.38 16.78 -45.55
C LEU A 140 -42.44 15.84 -46.17
N ASN A 141 -42.88 16.14 -47.40
CA ASN A 141 -44.03 15.48 -48.04
C ASN A 141 -43.66 14.34 -49.00
N GLU A 142 -42.36 14.17 -49.31
CA GLU A 142 -41.87 13.15 -50.24
C GLU A 142 -41.00 12.14 -49.50
N ASP A 143 -41.01 10.87 -49.91
CA ASP A 143 -40.05 9.87 -49.43
C ASP A 143 -38.75 9.94 -50.25
N ILE A 144 -37.68 10.45 -49.64
CA ILE A 144 -36.42 10.70 -50.34
C ILE A 144 -35.46 9.53 -50.13
N LYS A 145 -35.31 8.70 -51.17
CA LYS A 145 -34.27 7.68 -51.24
C LYS A 145 -32.96 8.30 -51.71
N LEU A 146 -31.90 8.14 -50.91
CA LEU A 146 -30.58 8.67 -51.20
C LEU A 146 -29.68 7.56 -51.73
N LYS A 147 -29.20 7.70 -52.96
CA LYS A 147 -28.21 6.81 -53.58
C LYS A 147 -26.80 7.29 -53.31
N GLU A 148 -25.80 6.42 -53.40
CA GLU A 148 -24.40 6.73 -53.06
C GLU A 148 -23.86 7.94 -53.83
N ASP A 149 -24.20 8.06 -55.13
CA ASP A 149 -23.81 9.18 -55.99
C ASP A 149 -24.44 10.53 -55.60
N ASP A 150 -25.42 10.55 -54.70
CA ASP A 150 -26.02 11.81 -54.25
C ASP A 150 -25.10 12.61 -53.32
N SER A 151 -24.03 12.01 -52.80
CA SER A 151 -23.11 12.61 -51.81
C SER A 151 -21.91 13.32 -52.44
N THR A 152 -21.97 13.76 -53.69
CA THR A 152 -20.80 14.37 -54.34
C THR A 152 -20.46 15.72 -53.71
N TRP A 153 -19.23 15.85 -53.21
CA TRP A 153 -18.71 17.13 -52.74
C TRP A 153 -18.33 18.00 -53.94
N ASN A 154 -19.10 19.05 -54.19
CA ASN A 154 -18.75 20.08 -55.16
C ASN A 154 -18.40 21.35 -54.39
N CYS A 155 -17.10 21.68 -54.30
CA CYS A 155 -16.60 22.85 -53.58
C CYS A 155 -17.18 24.19 -54.06
N ASN A 156 -17.72 24.22 -55.28
CA ASN A 156 -18.34 25.40 -55.88
C ASN A 156 -19.87 25.46 -55.70
N SER A 157 -20.48 24.48 -55.04
CA SER A 157 -21.93 24.43 -54.81
C SER A 157 -22.25 24.30 -53.32
N ILE A 158 -22.86 25.34 -52.77
CA ILE A 158 -23.35 25.35 -51.38
C ILE A 158 -24.42 24.27 -51.13
N ASP A 159 -25.01 23.76 -52.22
CA ASP A 159 -26.08 22.76 -52.28
C ASP A 159 -25.63 21.32 -52.03
N THR A 160 -24.35 21.08 -51.71
CA THR A 160 -23.81 19.71 -51.51
C THR A 160 -23.35 19.43 -50.07
N LYS A 161 -23.61 20.34 -49.12
CA LYS A 161 -23.10 20.23 -47.75
C LYS A 161 -23.94 19.30 -46.85
N PRO A 162 -23.32 18.47 -46.00
CA PRO A 162 -24.02 17.76 -44.93
C PRO A 162 -24.54 18.74 -43.87
N GLN A 163 -25.59 18.35 -43.13
CA GLN A 163 -26.28 19.22 -42.17
C GLN A 163 -25.39 19.67 -40.99
N GLU A 164 -24.51 18.78 -40.51
CA GLU A 164 -23.79 18.97 -39.24
C GLU A 164 -22.36 18.45 -39.32
N SER A 165 -21.53 18.81 -38.33
CA SER A 165 -20.10 18.50 -38.34
C SER A 165 -19.82 17.00 -38.29
N TYR A 166 -20.68 16.19 -37.66
CA TYR A 166 -20.59 14.73 -37.70
C TYR A 166 -20.64 14.20 -39.15
N GLY A 167 -21.60 14.70 -39.94
CA GLY A 167 -21.71 14.34 -41.36
C GLY A 167 -20.52 14.82 -42.17
N ALA A 168 -19.99 16.01 -41.85
CA ALA A 168 -18.79 16.56 -42.49
C ALA A 168 -17.53 15.74 -42.18
N GLU A 169 -17.33 15.31 -40.93
CA GLU A 169 -16.19 14.46 -40.55
C GLU A 169 -16.22 13.14 -41.31
N LYS A 170 -17.38 12.44 -41.28
CA LYS A 170 -17.55 11.18 -42.00
C LYS A 170 -17.28 11.35 -43.50
N LEU A 171 -17.81 12.40 -44.12
CA LEU A 171 -17.59 12.69 -45.54
C LEU A 171 -16.11 13.00 -45.84
N ASN A 172 -15.44 13.79 -45.01
CA ASN A 172 -14.03 14.12 -45.20
C ASN A 172 -13.13 12.88 -45.09
N THR A 173 -13.42 11.99 -44.14
CA THR A 173 -12.73 10.71 -44.01
C THR A 173 -13.01 9.80 -45.22
N GLU A 174 -14.25 9.76 -45.74
CA GLU A 174 -14.56 9.03 -46.99
C GLU A 174 -13.78 9.56 -48.20
N ILE A 175 -13.70 10.88 -48.36
CA ILE A 175 -12.94 11.53 -49.44
C ILE A 175 -11.47 11.15 -49.33
N PHE A 176 -10.90 11.24 -48.13
CA PHE A 176 -9.50 10.90 -47.91
C PHE A 176 -9.20 9.43 -48.22
N ILE A 177 -10.04 8.50 -47.75
CA ILE A 177 -9.92 7.08 -48.07
C ILE A 177 -10.05 6.84 -49.59
N SER A 178 -10.96 7.56 -50.26
CA SER A 178 -11.14 7.43 -51.72
C SER A 178 -9.91 7.92 -52.49
N SER A 179 -9.26 9.00 -52.06
CA SER A 179 -7.99 9.45 -52.64
C SER A 179 -6.86 8.42 -52.45
N LEU A 180 -6.78 7.76 -51.29
CA LEU A 180 -5.83 6.67 -51.06
C LEU A 180 -6.11 5.46 -51.96
N ARG A 181 -7.40 5.13 -52.16
CA ARG A 181 -7.82 4.08 -53.09
C ARG A 181 -7.38 4.39 -54.52
N GLU A 182 -7.57 5.62 -55.02
CA GLU A 182 -7.14 6.02 -56.36
C GLU A 182 -5.61 5.89 -56.54
N LEU A 183 -4.83 6.34 -55.55
CA LEU A 183 -3.36 6.22 -55.55
C LEU A 183 -2.87 4.75 -55.59
N SER A 184 -3.66 3.81 -55.07
CA SER A 184 -3.34 2.38 -55.13
C SER A 184 -3.49 1.77 -56.52
N THR A 185 -4.28 2.41 -57.40
CA THR A 185 -4.57 1.91 -58.75
C THR A 185 -3.67 2.48 -59.84
N SER A 186 -2.86 3.51 -59.53
CA SER A 186 -1.95 4.15 -60.49
C SER A 186 -0.74 3.26 -60.83
N SER A 187 -0.33 3.30 -62.10
CA SER A 187 0.71 2.43 -62.68
C SER A 187 2.09 2.51 -62.00
N GLU A 188 2.39 3.63 -61.34
CA GLU A 188 3.71 3.94 -60.76
C GLU A 188 3.94 3.29 -59.38
N ASN A 189 2.88 2.92 -58.64
CA ASN A 189 2.98 2.44 -57.25
C ASN A 189 2.89 0.92 -57.08
N LYS A 190 2.93 0.14 -58.16
CA LYS A 190 2.76 -1.33 -58.11
C LYS A 190 3.88 -2.09 -57.39
N THR A 191 5.00 -1.45 -57.03
CA THR A 191 6.23 -2.14 -56.60
C THR A 191 6.67 -1.91 -55.16
N THR A 192 6.07 -1.00 -54.37
CA THR A 192 6.65 -0.63 -53.05
C THR A 192 5.67 -0.45 -51.86
N SER A 193 4.35 -0.49 -52.01
CA SER A 193 3.41 -0.50 -50.86
C SER A 193 2.08 -1.16 -51.20
N LYS A 194 1.65 -2.18 -50.45
CA LYS A 194 0.36 -2.86 -50.68
C LYS A 194 -0.74 -2.14 -49.91
N PHE A 195 -1.54 -1.32 -50.60
CA PHE A 195 -2.73 -0.70 -50.01
C PHE A 195 -3.80 -1.77 -49.67
N PRO A 196 -4.55 -1.61 -48.57
CA PRO A 196 -5.68 -2.48 -48.27
C PRO A 196 -6.89 -2.19 -49.16
N GLN A 197 -7.80 -3.15 -49.25
CA GLN A 197 -9.14 -2.89 -49.79
C GLN A 197 -9.93 -2.05 -48.79
N PHE A 198 -10.48 -0.92 -49.23
CA PHE A 198 -11.25 -0.01 -48.41
C PHE A 198 -12.76 -0.28 -48.56
N LYS A 199 -13.45 -0.49 -47.45
CA LYS A 199 -14.88 -0.81 -47.42
C LYS A 199 -15.61 0.24 -46.61
N ILE A 200 -16.34 1.11 -47.29
CA ILE A 200 -17.05 2.22 -46.67
C ILE A 200 -18.54 1.89 -46.64
N ALA A 201 -19.12 1.84 -45.45
CA ALA A 201 -20.55 1.60 -45.27
C ALA A 201 -21.24 2.83 -44.70
N ARG A 202 -22.24 3.36 -45.41
CA ARG A 202 -23.09 4.46 -44.93
C ARG A 202 -24.29 3.89 -44.20
N PHE A 203 -24.27 3.97 -42.88
CA PHE A 203 -25.36 3.42 -42.07
C PHE A 203 -26.57 4.34 -42.00
N HIS A 204 -27.77 3.77 -42.21
CA HIS A 204 -29.05 4.44 -42.00
C HIS A 204 -29.68 4.00 -40.67
N ASN A 205 -29.50 4.81 -39.63
CA ASN A 205 -30.10 4.68 -38.30
C ASN A 205 -30.24 3.23 -37.78
N VAL A 206 -29.11 2.57 -37.55
CA VAL A 206 -29.08 1.23 -36.94
C VAL A 206 -29.66 1.28 -35.51
N TYR A 207 -30.49 0.29 -35.16
CA TYR A 207 -31.10 0.11 -33.84
C TYR A 207 -31.25 -1.37 -33.49
N GLY A 208 -31.41 -1.70 -32.21
CA GLY A 208 -31.43 -3.08 -31.73
C GLY A 208 -30.89 -3.23 -30.30
N GLU A 209 -30.74 -4.48 -29.89
CA GLU A 209 -30.21 -4.89 -28.59
C GLU A 209 -28.76 -4.43 -28.41
N GLY A 210 -28.42 -3.88 -27.24
CA GLY A 210 -27.11 -3.27 -26.97
C GLY A 210 -26.96 -1.84 -27.51
N GLY A 211 -28.00 -1.29 -28.15
CA GLY A 211 -28.04 0.12 -28.53
C GLY A 211 -28.23 1.00 -27.30
N THR A 212 -27.58 2.17 -27.27
CA THR A 212 -27.82 3.17 -26.22
C THR A 212 -29.30 3.55 -26.19
N TRP A 213 -29.93 3.37 -25.03
CA TRP A 213 -31.38 3.57 -24.86
C TRP A 213 -31.75 4.62 -23.82
N TYR A 214 -30.80 5.17 -23.08
CA TYR A 214 -30.97 6.29 -22.15
C TYR A 214 -29.68 7.12 -22.04
N GLY A 215 -29.75 8.26 -21.33
CA GLY A 215 -28.60 9.11 -21.05
C GLY A 215 -28.40 10.29 -22.01
N GLY A 216 -29.20 10.40 -23.08
CA GLY A 216 -29.19 11.52 -24.04
C GLY A 216 -28.53 11.19 -25.38
N ARG A 217 -27.75 10.11 -25.46
CA ARG A 217 -27.10 9.66 -26.69
C ARG A 217 -27.94 8.72 -27.55
N GLU A 218 -29.08 8.26 -27.04
CA GLU A 218 -29.96 7.32 -27.74
C GLU A 218 -30.54 7.88 -29.05
N LYS A 219 -30.91 6.97 -29.96
CA LYS A 219 -31.66 7.31 -31.18
C LYS A 219 -33.15 7.12 -30.98
N ALA A 220 -33.95 7.64 -31.93
CA ALA A 220 -35.40 7.65 -31.86
C ALA A 220 -36.04 6.29 -31.52
N PRO A 221 -35.66 5.14 -32.11
CA PRO A 221 -36.29 3.85 -31.79
C PRO A 221 -36.17 3.50 -30.30
N ALA A 222 -34.96 3.56 -29.75
CA ALA A 222 -34.70 3.22 -28.35
C ALA A 222 -35.32 4.25 -27.39
N ALA A 223 -35.27 5.55 -27.73
CA ALA A 223 -35.92 6.60 -26.94
C ALA A 223 -37.45 6.38 -26.85
N LEU A 224 -38.10 6.09 -27.98
CA LEU A 224 -39.54 5.89 -28.03
C LEU A 224 -39.95 4.60 -27.32
N LEU A 225 -39.19 3.51 -27.46
CA LEU A 225 -39.42 2.28 -26.72
C LEU A 225 -39.28 2.49 -25.21
N ARG A 226 -38.20 3.11 -24.75
CA ARG A 226 -38.01 3.46 -23.33
C ARG A 226 -39.20 4.25 -22.80
N LYS A 227 -39.59 5.32 -23.51
CA LYS A 227 -40.71 6.19 -23.12
C LYS A 227 -42.03 5.42 -23.08
N ALA A 228 -42.33 4.60 -24.09
CA ALA A 228 -43.56 3.81 -24.15
C ALA A 228 -43.62 2.76 -23.03
N ILE A 229 -42.53 2.04 -22.77
CA ILE A 229 -42.42 1.07 -21.67
C ILE A 229 -42.66 1.78 -20.33
N CYS A 230 -42.00 2.92 -20.09
CA CYS A 230 -42.14 3.64 -18.83
C CYS A 230 -43.54 4.25 -18.65
N ALA A 231 -44.09 4.84 -19.71
CA ALA A 231 -45.41 5.46 -19.69
C ALA A 231 -46.53 4.43 -19.47
N SER A 232 -46.41 3.25 -20.06
CA SER A 232 -47.40 2.17 -19.93
C SER A 232 -47.27 1.42 -18.61
N LYS A 233 -46.06 0.95 -18.25
CA LYS A 233 -45.88 0.06 -17.10
C LYS A 233 -45.83 0.79 -15.75
N TYR A 234 -45.27 2.00 -15.70
CA TYR A 234 -44.96 2.65 -14.43
C TYR A 234 -45.84 3.87 -14.12
N THR A 235 -46.03 4.80 -15.07
CA THR A 235 -46.90 5.96 -14.82
C THR A 235 -48.36 5.70 -15.18
N LYS A 236 -48.63 4.77 -16.10
CA LYS A 236 -49.96 4.41 -16.61
C LYS A 236 -50.69 5.57 -17.31
N GLU A 237 -49.95 6.57 -17.78
CA GLU A 237 -50.53 7.75 -18.44
C GLU A 237 -50.53 7.66 -19.97
N ASN A 238 -49.75 6.75 -20.57
CA ASN A 238 -49.63 6.57 -22.04
C ASN A 238 -49.39 7.87 -22.83
N VAL A 239 -48.71 8.85 -22.19
CA VAL A 239 -48.29 10.11 -22.79
C VAL A 239 -46.83 9.98 -23.23
N ILE A 240 -46.52 10.44 -24.45
CA ILE A 240 -45.15 10.43 -24.97
C ILE A 240 -44.76 11.77 -25.59
N GLU A 241 -43.56 12.24 -25.27
CA GLU A 241 -42.94 13.41 -25.90
C GLU A 241 -42.31 13.04 -27.25
N ILE A 242 -42.66 13.79 -28.29
CA ILE A 242 -42.10 13.73 -29.64
C ILE A 242 -41.45 15.08 -29.97
N TRP A 243 -40.19 15.06 -30.40
CA TRP A 243 -39.50 16.26 -30.86
C TRP A 243 -39.96 16.64 -32.27
N GLY A 244 -40.29 17.92 -32.46
CA GLY A 244 -40.95 18.43 -33.66
C GLY A 244 -42.42 18.05 -33.75
N ASN A 245 -42.98 18.19 -34.95
CA ASN A 245 -44.37 17.84 -35.26
C ASN A 245 -44.59 16.34 -35.56
N GLY A 246 -43.55 15.51 -35.41
CA GLY A 246 -43.57 14.06 -35.64
C GLY A 246 -43.69 13.60 -37.10
N LYS A 247 -43.82 14.52 -38.07
CA LYS A 247 -43.99 14.19 -39.50
C LYS A 247 -42.68 13.86 -40.22
N GLN A 248 -41.53 14.14 -39.61
CA GLN A 248 -40.24 13.80 -40.18
C GLN A 248 -40.11 12.29 -40.39
N ARG A 249 -39.51 11.89 -41.52
CA ARG A 249 -39.42 10.49 -41.96
C ARG A 249 -37.99 9.98 -41.91
N ARG A 250 -37.83 8.72 -41.53
CA ARG A 250 -36.55 8.01 -41.52
C ARG A 250 -36.77 6.55 -41.85
N SER A 251 -35.74 5.91 -42.41
CA SER A 251 -35.60 4.46 -42.32
C SER A 251 -34.68 4.06 -41.16
N PHE A 252 -34.94 2.88 -40.61
CA PHE A 252 -34.21 2.31 -39.48
C PHE A 252 -33.84 0.87 -39.79
N LEU A 253 -32.57 0.51 -39.60
CA LEU A 253 -32.08 -0.84 -39.89
C LEU A 253 -31.86 -1.61 -38.58
N TYR A 254 -32.46 -2.79 -38.48
CA TYR A 254 -32.26 -3.65 -37.31
C TYR A 254 -30.82 -4.20 -37.26
N ILE A 255 -30.24 -4.28 -36.06
CA ILE A 255 -28.82 -4.58 -35.84
C ILE A 255 -28.36 -5.90 -36.49
N ALA A 256 -29.19 -6.94 -36.44
CA ALA A 256 -28.85 -8.24 -37.00
C ALA A 256 -28.66 -8.16 -38.53
N ASP A 257 -29.48 -7.36 -39.22
CA ASP A 257 -29.38 -7.15 -40.66
C ASP A 257 -28.15 -6.29 -41.02
N CYS A 258 -27.87 -5.27 -40.20
CA CYS A 258 -26.67 -4.45 -40.33
C CYS A 258 -25.39 -5.31 -40.24
N VAL A 259 -25.30 -6.18 -39.24
CA VAL A 259 -24.16 -7.09 -39.04
C VAL A 259 -24.04 -8.07 -40.21
N ASP A 260 -25.14 -8.60 -40.73
CA ASP A 260 -25.13 -9.47 -41.92
C ASP A 260 -24.52 -8.76 -43.14
N ALA A 261 -24.94 -7.52 -43.41
CA ALA A 261 -24.41 -6.70 -44.49
C ALA A 261 -22.92 -6.41 -44.33
N ILE A 262 -22.49 -6.02 -43.12
CA ILE A 262 -21.07 -5.73 -42.80
C ILE A 262 -20.20 -6.96 -43.06
N ILE A 263 -20.62 -8.14 -42.59
CA ILE A 263 -19.84 -9.36 -42.76
C ILE A 263 -19.78 -9.79 -44.23
N LYS A 264 -20.90 -9.72 -44.96
CA LYS A 264 -20.91 -9.98 -46.42
C LYS A 264 -19.98 -9.01 -47.14
N PHE A 265 -20.05 -7.73 -46.80
CA PHE A 265 -19.22 -6.71 -47.42
C PHE A 265 -17.73 -6.93 -47.11
N MET A 266 -17.37 -7.25 -45.87
CA MET A 266 -15.98 -7.52 -45.50
C MET A 266 -15.42 -8.74 -46.23
N LYS A 267 -16.23 -9.79 -46.41
CA LYS A 267 -15.79 -11.02 -47.08
C LYS A 267 -15.68 -10.87 -48.60
N SER A 268 -16.39 -9.94 -49.23
CA SER A 268 -16.28 -9.69 -50.67
C SER A 268 -14.94 -9.06 -51.07
N ASP A 269 -14.65 -9.07 -52.38
CA ASP A 269 -13.48 -8.40 -52.98
C ASP A 269 -13.79 -6.97 -53.44
N LEU A 270 -14.93 -6.43 -53.01
CA LEU A 270 -15.36 -5.08 -53.34
C LEU A 270 -14.53 -4.03 -52.59
N ASP A 271 -14.22 -2.95 -53.30
CA ASP A 271 -13.50 -1.79 -52.79
C ASP A 271 -14.25 -0.51 -53.20
N LEU A 272 -15.39 -0.27 -52.55
CA LEU A 272 -16.30 0.84 -52.88
C LEU A 272 -17.05 1.36 -51.63
N THR A 273 -17.99 2.26 -51.85
CA THR A 273 -18.88 2.83 -50.83
C THR A 273 -20.29 2.30 -51.05
N LEU A 274 -20.94 1.80 -49.99
CA LEU A 274 -22.29 1.24 -50.06
C LEU A 274 -23.19 1.81 -48.97
N ASN A 275 -24.45 2.04 -49.31
CA ASN A 275 -25.52 2.21 -48.35
C ASN A 275 -25.82 0.88 -47.65
N ILE A 276 -25.93 0.94 -46.32
CA ILE A 276 -26.42 -0.16 -45.49
C ILE A 276 -27.56 0.39 -44.64
N GLY A 277 -28.78 0.20 -45.15
CA GLY A 277 -30.01 0.75 -44.59
C GLY A 277 -31.24 -0.07 -44.92
N SER A 278 -32.36 0.30 -44.29
CA SER A 278 -33.68 -0.15 -44.72
C SER A 278 -34.23 0.81 -45.76
N GLU A 279 -35.02 0.30 -46.70
CA GLU A 279 -35.86 1.11 -47.60
C GLU A 279 -37.25 1.37 -47.01
N GLU A 280 -37.57 0.79 -45.85
CA GLU A 280 -38.81 1.02 -45.11
C GLU A 280 -38.74 2.37 -44.37
N SER A 281 -39.41 3.38 -44.92
CA SER A 281 -39.48 4.75 -44.39
C SER A 281 -40.74 4.94 -43.55
N ILE A 282 -40.59 5.42 -42.32
CA ILE A 282 -41.67 5.64 -41.35
C ILE A 282 -41.62 7.05 -40.77
N ARG A 283 -42.78 7.63 -40.43
CA ARG A 283 -42.85 8.90 -39.69
C ARG A 283 -42.57 8.67 -38.20
N ILE A 284 -42.03 9.68 -37.51
CA ILE A 284 -41.67 9.53 -36.09
C ILE A 284 -42.89 9.35 -35.19
N ASP A 285 -44.02 9.98 -35.51
CA ASP A 285 -45.27 9.75 -34.79
C ASP A 285 -45.81 8.32 -35.00
N GLU A 286 -45.71 7.77 -36.21
CA GLU A 286 -46.05 6.38 -36.51
C GLU A 286 -45.14 5.41 -35.77
N LEU A 287 -43.83 5.67 -35.75
CA LEU A 287 -42.86 4.89 -34.99
C LEU A 287 -43.16 4.90 -33.48
N ALA A 288 -43.62 6.04 -32.94
CA ALA A 288 -44.05 6.13 -31.54
C ALA A 288 -45.25 5.23 -31.25
N CYS A 289 -46.16 5.09 -32.22
CA CYS A 289 -47.30 4.19 -32.10
C CYS A 289 -46.85 2.73 -32.12
N VAL A 290 -45.92 2.37 -33.02
CA VAL A 290 -45.29 1.04 -33.03
C VAL A 290 -44.64 0.74 -31.68
N ALA A 291 -43.96 1.72 -31.06
CA ALA A 291 -43.36 1.53 -29.74
C ALA A 291 -44.40 1.14 -28.65
N PHE A 292 -45.58 1.76 -28.66
CA PHE A 292 -46.67 1.43 -27.73
C PHE A 292 -47.34 0.08 -28.04
N GLU A 293 -47.44 -0.30 -29.31
CA GLU A 293 -47.92 -1.62 -29.70
C GLU A 293 -47.06 -2.74 -29.08
N THR A 294 -45.74 -2.55 -28.98
CA THR A 294 -44.82 -3.53 -28.35
C THR A 294 -45.10 -3.77 -26.86
N VAL A 295 -45.83 -2.87 -26.20
CA VAL A 295 -46.24 -2.99 -24.79
C VAL A 295 -47.76 -3.15 -24.64
N GLY A 296 -48.45 -3.55 -25.71
CA GLY A 296 -49.87 -3.88 -25.69
C GLY A 296 -50.81 -2.67 -25.62
N VAL A 297 -50.34 -1.47 -25.96
CA VAL A 297 -51.16 -0.25 -25.95
C VAL A 297 -51.54 0.11 -27.38
N THR A 298 -52.85 0.18 -27.64
CA THR A 298 -53.41 0.54 -28.93
C THR A 298 -53.34 2.05 -29.18
N ARG A 299 -53.27 2.45 -30.45
CA ARG A 299 -53.10 3.85 -30.90
C ARG A 299 -54.08 4.84 -30.29
N ASP A 300 -55.34 4.43 -30.08
CA ASP A 300 -56.43 5.25 -29.53
C ASP A 300 -56.18 5.69 -28.08
N LYS A 301 -55.32 4.98 -27.35
CA LYS A 301 -54.97 5.26 -25.95
C LYS A 301 -53.69 6.09 -25.81
N VAL A 302 -53.01 6.39 -26.91
CA VAL A 302 -51.71 7.08 -26.91
C VAL A 302 -51.92 8.58 -27.14
N THR A 303 -51.41 9.40 -26.23
CA THR A 303 -51.37 10.86 -26.38
C THR A 303 -49.96 11.30 -26.78
N LEU A 304 -49.81 11.85 -27.98
CA LEU A 304 -48.56 12.41 -28.48
C LEU A 304 -48.46 13.89 -28.08
N LYS A 305 -47.40 14.25 -27.35
CA LYS A 305 -47.06 15.65 -27.04
C LYS A 305 -45.91 16.09 -27.93
N PHE A 306 -46.17 17.03 -28.82
CA PHE A 306 -45.17 17.58 -29.74
C PHE A 306 -44.43 18.74 -29.10
N ASP A 307 -43.10 18.73 -29.15
CA ASP A 307 -42.24 19.84 -28.74
C ASP A 307 -41.44 20.34 -29.95
N GLU A 308 -41.95 21.39 -30.58
CA GLU A 308 -41.33 22.03 -31.75
C GLU A 308 -40.08 22.86 -31.41
N SER A 309 -39.79 23.09 -30.12
CA SER A 309 -38.56 23.79 -29.70
C SER A 309 -37.30 22.93 -29.79
N LYS A 310 -37.45 21.62 -29.96
CA LYS A 310 -36.37 20.62 -29.94
C LYS A 310 -35.81 20.34 -31.33
N PRO A 311 -34.52 19.95 -31.44
CA PRO A 311 -33.91 19.67 -32.74
C PRO A 311 -34.49 18.40 -33.39
N ILE A 312 -34.80 18.46 -34.68
CA ILE A 312 -35.39 17.34 -35.45
C ILE A 312 -34.44 16.71 -36.49
N GLY A 313 -33.25 17.30 -36.68
CA GLY A 313 -32.35 16.94 -37.79
C GLY A 313 -32.95 17.32 -39.15
N VAL A 314 -32.81 16.45 -40.16
CA VAL A 314 -33.44 16.63 -41.49
C VAL A 314 -34.93 16.30 -41.50
N ASN A 315 -35.68 16.67 -42.55
CA ASN A 315 -37.10 16.31 -42.65
C ASN A 315 -37.29 14.88 -43.17
N ASN A 316 -36.52 14.44 -44.15
CA ASN A 316 -36.63 13.11 -44.73
C ASN A 316 -35.26 12.47 -45.02
N ARG A 317 -35.11 11.19 -44.69
CA ARG A 317 -34.01 10.36 -45.20
C ARG A 317 -34.39 8.87 -45.28
N ASN A 318 -34.33 8.31 -46.47
CA ASN A 318 -34.45 6.87 -46.74
C ASN A 318 -33.20 6.35 -47.48
N SER A 319 -32.95 5.04 -47.43
CA SER A 319 -31.83 4.39 -48.12
C SER A 319 -32.27 3.95 -49.52
N ASP A 320 -31.43 4.15 -50.53
CA ASP A 320 -31.54 3.43 -51.80
C ASP A 320 -30.61 2.22 -51.75
N ASN A 321 -31.19 1.02 -51.83
CA ASN A 321 -30.45 -0.23 -51.70
C ASN A 321 -30.07 -0.86 -53.05
N THR A 322 -30.18 -0.13 -54.16
CA THR A 322 -29.90 -0.68 -55.51
C THR A 322 -28.47 -1.22 -55.61
N LEU A 323 -27.46 -0.49 -55.11
CA LEU A 323 -26.05 -0.92 -55.20
C LEU A 323 -25.74 -2.08 -54.24
N VAL A 324 -26.15 -2.00 -52.98
CA VAL A 324 -25.88 -3.06 -52.00
C VAL A 324 -26.53 -4.38 -52.41
N SER A 325 -27.75 -4.32 -52.97
CA SER A 325 -28.45 -5.49 -53.52
C SER A 325 -27.70 -6.08 -54.71
N LYS A 326 -27.29 -5.22 -55.66
CA LYS A 326 -26.57 -5.63 -56.87
C LYS A 326 -25.22 -6.30 -56.55
N TYR A 327 -24.48 -5.76 -55.59
CA TYR A 327 -23.10 -6.19 -55.35
C TYR A 327 -22.94 -7.24 -54.24
N LEU A 328 -23.85 -7.28 -53.27
CA LEU A 328 -23.76 -8.20 -52.12
C LEU A 328 -24.89 -9.23 -52.04
N ASP A 329 -25.88 -9.14 -52.93
CA ASP A 329 -27.12 -9.95 -52.84
C ASP A 329 -27.68 -9.92 -51.42
N TRP A 330 -27.88 -8.69 -50.91
CA TRP A 330 -28.28 -8.45 -49.54
C TRP A 330 -29.50 -7.54 -49.50
N TYR A 331 -30.45 -7.92 -48.64
CA TYR A 331 -31.67 -7.21 -48.34
C TYR A 331 -31.93 -7.29 -46.82
N PRO A 332 -32.46 -6.23 -46.18
CA PRO A 332 -32.92 -6.31 -44.79
C PRO A 332 -33.98 -7.40 -44.64
N LYS A 333 -33.87 -8.24 -43.60
CA LYS A 333 -34.80 -9.35 -43.37
C LYS A 333 -35.91 -9.00 -42.39
N HIS A 334 -35.69 -7.99 -41.55
CA HIS A 334 -36.61 -7.61 -40.51
C HIS A 334 -37.35 -6.32 -40.87
N THR A 335 -38.65 -6.33 -40.64
CA THR A 335 -39.48 -5.12 -40.67
C THR A 335 -39.21 -4.25 -39.44
N ILE A 336 -39.58 -2.96 -39.51
CA ILE A 336 -39.49 -2.05 -38.37
C ILE A 336 -40.27 -2.55 -37.15
N ARG A 337 -41.41 -3.24 -37.34
CA ARG A 337 -42.22 -3.77 -36.24
C ARG A 337 -41.51 -4.91 -35.53
N GLU A 338 -41.02 -5.89 -36.27
CA GLU A 338 -40.29 -7.04 -35.69
C GLU A 338 -39.03 -6.60 -34.95
N GLY A 339 -38.26 -5.67 -35.51
CA GLY A 339 -37.06 -5.17 -34.85
C GLY A 339 -37.37 -4.34 -33.61
N MET A 340 -38.44 -3.52 -33.64
CA MET A 340 -38.91 -2.77 -32.47
C MET A 340 -39.39 -3.69 -31.34
N GLU A 341 -40.09 -4.78 -31.65
CA GLU A 341 -40.51 -5.78 -30.67
C GLU A 341 -39.32 -6.42 -29.96
N LYS A 342 -38.33 -6.90 -30.71
CA LYS A 342 -37.11 -7.50 -30.13
C LYS A 342 -36.33 -6.51 -29.27
N THR A 343 -36.18 -5.27 -29.76
CA THR A 343 -35.52 -4.19 -29.02
C THR A 343 -36.29 -3.84 -27.74
N SER A 344 -37.63 -3.82 -27.80
CA SER A 344 -38.51 -3.56 -26.65
C SER A 344 -38.30 -4.58 -25.55
N LEU A 345 -38.26 -5.87 -25.89
CA LEU A 345 -38.02 -6.95 -24.94
C LEU A 345 -36.67 -6.78 -24.24
N TRP A 346 -35.62 -6.44 -24.99
CA TRP A 346 -34.30 -6.18 -24.41
C TRP A 346 -34.31 -4.96 -23.47
N ILE A 347 -34.89 -3.82 -23.87
CA ILE A 347 -34.97 -2.63 -23.00
C ILE A 347 -35.78 -2.91 -21.72
N GLN A 348 -36.84 -3.73 -21.80
CA GLN A 348 -37.60 -4.15 -20.63
C GLN A 348 -36.73 -4.94 -19.64
N GLN A 349 -35.89 -5.86 -20.13
CA GLN A 349 -34.94 -6.60 -19.29
C GLN A 349 -33.90 -5.69 -18.64
N GLU A 350 -33.37 -4.70 -19.38
CA GLU A 350 -32.43 -3.72 -18.82
C GLU A 350 -33.07 -2.85 -17.73
N LEU A 351 -34.32 -2.43 -17.93
CA LEU A 351 -35.08 -1.70 -16.90
C LEU A 351 -35.34 -2.56 -15.65
N GLU A 352 -35.65 -3.84 -15.80
CA GLU A 352 -35.85 -4.76 -14.68
C GLU A 352 -34.55 -4.97 -13.88
N LYS A 353 -33.40 -5.12 -14.56
CA LYS A 353 -32.08 -5.17 -13.91
C LYS A 353 -31.81 -3.93 -13.07
N GLN A 354 -32.15 -2.75 -13.58
CA GLN A 354 -31.99 -1.49 -12.84
C GLN A 354 -32.98 -1.39 -11.66
N ARG A 355 -34.24 -1.82 -11.82
CA ARG A 355 -35.25 -1.77 -10.75
C ARG A 355 -34.78 -2.42 -9.45
N HIS A 356 -34.08 -3.55 -9.54
CA HIS A 356 -33.55 -4.26 -8.37
C HIS A 356 -32.45 -3.50 -7.60
N GLN A 357 -31.88 -2.44 -8.17
CA GLN A 357 -30.79 -1.66 -7.58
C GLN A 357 -31.27 -0.41 -6.82
N TYR A 358 -32.52 0.02 -7.01
CA TYR A 358 -33.06 1.27 -6.45
C TYR A 358 -34.22 1.04 -5.49
N LYS A 359 -34.28 1.86 -4.43
CA LYS A 359 -35.47 1.97 -3.56
C LYS A 359 -36.64 2.64 -4.31
N ASP A 360 -37.87 2.44 -3.83
CA ASP A 360 -39.10 2.87 -4.53
C ASP A 360 -39.13 4.37 -4.90
N ASP A 361 -38.80 5.26 -3.97
CA ASP A 361 -38.84 6.71 -4.23
C ASP A 361 -37.83 7.12 -5.32
N SER A 362 -36.59 6.61 -5.22
CA SER A 362 -35.54 6.88 -6.21
C SER A 362 -35.85 6.27 -7.58
N TRP A 363 -36.52 5.11 -7.61
CA TRP A 363 -36.98 4.50 -8.85
C TRP A 363 -38.06 5.35 -9.53
N ASN A 364 -39.04 5.85 -8.77
CA ASN A 364 -40.10 6.70 -9.32
C ASN A 364 -39.54 7.99 -9.92
N GLU A 365 -38.54 8.59 -9.28
CA GLU A 365 -37.82 9.75 -9.82
C GLU A 365 -37.08 9.39 -11.12
N LEU A 366 -36.35 8.27 -11.15
CA LEU A 366 -35.64 7.79 -12.33
C LEU A 366 -36.59 7.54 -13.51
N VAL A 367 -37.71 6.86 -13.27
CA VAL A 367 -38.76 6.60 -14.29
C VAL A 367 -39.27 7.90 -14.90
N ARG A 368 -39.48 8.96 -14.10
CA ARG A 368 -39.88 10.27 -14.63
C ARG A 368 -38.84 10.82 -15.60
N THR A 369 -37.55 10.66 -15.30
CA THR A 369 -36.49 11.09 -16.23
C THR A 369 -36.44 10.28 -17.53
N TYR A 370 -36.92 9.04 -17.54
CA TYR A 370 -36.97 8.18 -18.72
C TYR A 370 -38.13 8.49 -19.68
N LEU A 371 -39.12 9.27 -19.24
CA LEU A 371 -40.21 9.73 -20.09
C LEU A 371 -39.81 10.88 -21.02
N GLU A 372 -38.67 11.51 -20.76
CA GLU A 372 -38.18 12.66 -21.50
C GLU A 372 -36.92 12.30 -22.29
N SER A 373 -36.74 12.95 -23.44
CA SER A 373 -35.47 12.91 -24.18
C SER A 373 -34.58 14.06 -23.72
N LYS A 374 -33.27 13.84 -23.64
CA LYS A 374 -32.30 14.85 -23.20
C LYS A 374 -31.44 15.31 -24.37
N VAL A 375 -31.12 16.60 -24.40
CA VAL A 375 -30.02 17.12 -25.22
C VAL A 375 -28.77 16.99 -24.37
N ASP A 376 -27.89 16.08 -24.78
CA ASP A 376 -26.59 15.90 -24.16
C ASP A 376 -25.62 16.88 -24.81
N VAL A 377 -25.36 17.97 -24.11
CA VAL A 377 -24.28 18.87 -24.51
C VAL A 377 -23.00 18.19 -24.04
N LEU A 378 -22.13 17.84 -24.99
CA LEU A 378 -20.73 17.48 -24.74
C LEU A 378 -19.98 18.74 -24.26
N ASN A 379 -20.48 19.33 -23.18
CA ASN A 379 -19.74 20.21 -22.33
C ASN A 379 -18.82 19.29 -21.54
N TYR A 380 -17.66 19.02 -22.11
CA TYR A 380 -16.50 18.98 -21.25
C TYR A 380 -16.38 20.40 -20.68
N ASN A 381 -17.06 20.66 -19.56
CA ASN A 381 -16.32 21.33 -18.50
C ASN A 381 -15.14 20.41 -18.28
N ASN A 382 -14.07 20.61 -19.05
CA ASN A 382 -12.82 19.97 -18.76
C ASN A 382 -12.58 20.39 -17.33
N GLU A 383 -12.76 19.45 -16.39
CA GLU A 383 -12.43 19.71 -15.00
C GLU A 383 -10.93 19.96 -15.08
N THR A 384 -10.57 21.25 -15.09
CA THR A 384 -9.18 21.65 -15.20
C THR A 384 -8.61 21.45 -13.81
N ILE A 385 -8.01 20.29 -13.62
CA ILE A 385 -7.36 19.92 -12.38
C ILE A 385 -6.05 20.68 -12.31
N THR A 386 -5.95 21.49 -11.26
CA THR A 386 -4.83 22.41 -11.07
C THR A 386 -3.90 21.85 -10.00
N PHE A 387 -2.67 21.55 -10.40
CA PHE A 387 -1.58 21.18 -9.49
C PHE A 387 -0.79 22.44 -9.11
N GLY A 388 -0.83 22.81 -7.84
CA GLY A 388 0.03 23.83 -7.25
C GLY A 388 1.37 23.24 -6.84
N VAL A 389 2.43 23.58 -7.58
CA VAL A 389 3.81 23.22 -7.27
C VAL A 389 4.37 24.24 -6.29
N LEU A 390 4.66 23.81 -5.06
CA LEU A 390 5.15 24.67 -3.98
C LEU A 390 6.67 24.52 -3.89
N LEU A 391 7.40 25.56 -4.27
CA LEU A 391 8.84 25.53 -4.50
C LEU A 391 9.58 26.58 -3.66
N PRO A 392 9.91 26.28 -2.39
CA PRO A 392 10.89 27.07 -1.64
C PRO A 392 12.27 26.89 -2.27
N ILE A 393 12.94 27.99 -2.59
CA ILE A 393 14.27 27.99 -3.22
C ILE A 393 15.26 28.78 -2.37
N THR A 394 16.53 28.35 -2.38
CA THR A 394 17.62 29.08 -1.76
C THR A 394 18.93 28.85 -2.50
N SER A 395 19.84 29.81 -2.39
CA SER A 395 21.23 29.69 -2.84
C SER A 395 22.17 29.16 -1.74
N ARG A 396 21.66 28.96 -0.53
CA ARG A 396 22.45 28.61 0.67
C ARG A 396 22.74 27.12 0.77
N GLY A 397 23.86 26.79 1.44
CA GLY A 397 24.22 25.41 1.77
C GLY A 397 24.83 24.60 0.62
N LEU A 398 24.93 25.19 -0.58
CA LEU A 398 25.63 24.61 -1.73
C LEU A 398 27.10 25.03 -1.76
N THR A 399 27.92 24.24 -2.47
CA THR A 399 29.35 24.55 -2.63
C THR A 399 29.55 25.86 -3.39
N LYS A 400 28.72 26.11 -4.41
CA LYS A 400 28.59 27.41 -5.07
C LYS A 400 27.11 27.82 -5.04
N PRO A 401 26.79 29.06 -4.61
CA PRO A 401 25.41 29.54 -4.58
C PRO A 401 24.70 29.45 -5.93
N GLU A 402 25.44 29.58 -7.03
CA GLU A 402 24.89 29.52 -8.40
C GLU A 402 24.42 28.12 -8.82
N ASP A 403 24.87 27.06 -8.13
CA ASP A 403 24.50 25.68 -8.44
C ASP A 403 22.97 25.46 -8.23
N CYS A 404 22.30 26.27 -7.39
CA CYS A 404 20.84 26.19 -7.22
C CYS A 404 20.09 26.55 -8.51
N LEU A 405 20.65 27.42 -9.35
CA LEU A 405 20.04 27.80 -10.63
C LEU A 405 20.11 26.64 -11.63
N GLU A 406 21.19 25.86 -11.60
CA GLU A 406 21.33 24.65 -12.42
C GLU A 406 20.35 23.56 -11.95
N ASN A 407 20.22 23.35 -10.63
CA ASN A 407 19.23 22.44 -10.07
C ASN A 407 17.81 22.83 -10.48
N LEU A 408 17.45 24.11 -10.32
CA LEU A 408 16.14 24.63 -10.73
C LEU A 408 15.88 24.45 -12.23
N SER A 409 16.91 24.63 -13.07
CA SER A 409 16.82 24.40 -14.52
C SER A 409 16.53 22.92 -14.84
N ASN A 410 17.24 22.00 -14.17
CA ASN A 410 17.00 20.56 -14.31
C ASN A 410 15.61 20.14 -13.80
N PHE A 411 15.17 20.69 -12.66
CA PHE A 411 13.82 20.52 -12.13
C PHE A 411 12.78 21.01 -13.16
N ALA A 412 12.90 22.25 -13.64
CA ALA A 412 11.98 22.86 -14.59
C ALA A 412 11.89 22.04 -15.88
N LYS A 413 13.03 21.60 -16.41
CA LYS A 413 13.09 20.72 -17.59
C LYS A 413 12.35 19.41 -17.35
N SER A 414 12.66 18.70 -16.26
CA SER A 414 12.02 17.41 -15.95
C SER A 414 10.52 17.56 -15.70
N LEU A 415 10.10 18.61 -14.97
CA LEU A 415 8.70 18.93 -14.75
C LEU A 415 7.97 19.21 -16.07
N TYR A 416 8.58 19.99 -16.97
CA TYR A 416 8.00 20.29 -18.27
C TYR A 416 7.86 19.02 -19.12
N GLU A 417 8.94 18.28 -19.32
CA GLU A 417 8.98 17.07 -20.17
C GLU A 417 7.97 16.01 -19.69
N THR A 418 7.93 15.74 -18.39
CA THR A 418 7.06 14.69 -17.83
C THR A 418 5.59 15.07 -17.71
N SER A 419 5.28 16.37 -17.63
CA SER A 419 3.91 16.87 -17.57
C SER A 419 3.28 17.13 -18.95
N GLN A 420 4.07 17.16 -20.02
CA GLN A 420 3.53 17.45 -21.36
C GLN A 420 2.48 16.45 -21.81
N GLU A 421 2.63 15.16 -21.49
CA GLU A 421 1.63 14.15 -21.84
C GLU A 421 0.28 14.49 -21.23
N ASP A 422 0.24 14.84 -19.94
CA ASP A 422 -1.00 15.19 -19.22
C ASP A 422 -1.59 16.55 -19.65
N ILE A 423 -0.75 17.55 -19.93
CA ILE A 423 -1.20 18.91 -20.29
C ILE A 423 -1.63 18.99 -21.75
N GLN A 424 -0.89 18.30 -22.64
CA GLN A 424 -1.16 18.30 -24.08
C GLN A 424 -2.13 17.21 -24.51
N ASP A 425 -2.45 16.23 -23.66
CA ASP A 425 -3.57 15.33 -23.88
C ASP A 425 -4.88 16.12 -23.77
N ARG A 426 -5.19 16.81 -24.88
CA ARG A 426 -6.42 17.59 -25.08
C ARG A 426 -7.63 16.70 -25.33
N PHE A 427 -7.46 15.38 -25.24
CA PHE A 427 -8.45 14.39 -25.60
C PHE A 427 -9.05 13.76 -24.33
N GLY A 428 -8.38 13.74 -23.19
CA GLY A 428 -8.98 13.31 -21.91
C GLY A 428 -10.22 14.11 -21.47
N GLU A 429 -11.10 13.49 -20.66
CA GLU A 429 -12.21 14.16 -19.95
C GLU A 429 -11.72 15.23 -18.96
N THR A 430 -10.48 15.05 -18.46
CA THR A 430 -9.85 15.88 -17.43
C THR A 430 -8.66 16.60 -18.04
N ARG A 431 -8.57 17.92 -17.86
CA ARG A 431 -7.40 18.70 -18.26
C ARG A 431 -6.52 18.95 -17.06
N TYR A 432 -5.21 18.84 -17.23
CA TYR A 432 -4.27 19.16 -16.17
C TYR A 432 -3.58 20.48 -16.46
N GLN A 433 -3.36 21.28 -15.42
CA GLN A 433 -2.53 22.47 -15.49
C GLN A 433 -1.67 22.59 -14.23
N ILE A 434 -0.54 23.26 -14.37
CA ILE A 434 0.43 23.49 -13.30
C ILE A 434 0.48 24.99 -13.01
N LYS A 435 0.43 25.33 -11.72
CA LYS A 435 0.77 26.66 -11.21
C LYS A 435 1.97 26.54 -10.29
N ILE A 436 2.99 27.37 -10.50
CA ILE A 436 4.24 27.29 -9.73
C ILE A 436 4.28 28.44 -8.72
N TYR A 437 4.43 28.10 -7.45
CA TYR A 437 4.54 29.04 -6.35
C TYR A 437 5.97 28.99 -5.82
N VAL A 438 6.73 30.06 -6.05
CA VAL A 438 8.14 30.17 -5.68
C VAL A 438 8.26 30.96 -4.39
N GLY A 439 8.91 30.39 -3.37
CA GLY A 439 9.17 31.06 -2.09
C GLY A 439 10.65 31.39 -1.93
N ILE A 440 10.97 32.66 -1.67
CA ILE A 440 12.33 33.17 -1.53
C ILE A 440 12.48 33.87 -0.18
N ASP A 441 13.59 33.62 0.51
CA ASP A 441 13.96 34.37 1.72
C ASP A 441 14.44 35.80 1.33
N ASN A 442 14.02 36.83 2.07
CA ASN A 442 14.28 38.25 1.76
C ASN A 442 15.77 38.66 1.70
N ASP A 443 16.63 37.87 2.32
CA ASP A 443 18.06 38.10 2.46
C ASP A 443 18.87 37.19 1.51
N ASP A 444 18.22 36.47 0.60
CA ASP A 444 18.86 35.65 -0.43
C ASP A 444 19.14 36.46 -1.70
N SER A 445 20.20 37.29 -1.66
CA SER A 445 20.52 38.28 -2.70
C SER A 445 20.61 37.73 -4.13
N LEU A 446 20.84 36.44 -4.33
CA LEU A 446 20.92 35.82 -5.66
C LEU A 446 19.58 35.94 -6.42
N PHE A 447 18.46 35.89 -5.70
CA PHE A 447 17.13 35.92 -6.29
C PHE A 447 16.47 37.30 -6.28
N HIS A 448 17.23 38.37 -6.01
CA HIS A 448 16.74 39.75 -6.10
C HIS A 448 17.13 40.42 -7.43
N PRO A 449 16.27 41.31 -7.98
CA PRO A 449 14.95 41.71 -7.47
C PRO A 449 13.89 40.60 -7.64
N ILE A 450 12.91 40.53 -6.72
CA ILE A 450 11.88 39.46 -6.69
C ILE A 450 11.10 39.32 -8.01
N LYS A 451 10.85 40.43 -8.71
CA LYS A 451 10.17 40.39 -10.02
C LYS A 451 11.20 40.22 -11.14
N ASN A 452 10.94 39.29 -12.07
CA ASN A 452 11.87 38.88 -13.13
C ASN A 452 13.21 38.37 -12.57
N ASN A 453 13.15 37.71 -11.42
CA ASN A 453 14.30 37.12 -10.76
C ASN A 453 14.89 35.96 -11.60
N PRO A 454 16.13 35.49 -11.33
CA PRO A 454 16.71 34.35 -12.04
C PRO A 454 15.83 33.08 -12.07
N ALA A 455 15.11 32.77 -11.00
CA ALA A 455 14.24 31.60 -10.94
C ALA A 455 13.02 31.73 -11.87
N GLU A 456 12.34 32.87 -11.86
CA GLU A 456 11.26 33.18 -12.80
C GLU A 456 11.75 33.09 -14.25
N ARG A 457 12.95 33.61 -14.55
CA ARG A 457 13.52 33.54 -15.90
C ARG A 457 13.74 32.10 -16.35
N ILE A 458 14.35 31.27 -15.51
CA ILE A 458 14.58 29.84 -15.80
C ILE A 458 13.26 29.10 -16.03
N LEU A 459 12.25 29.31 -15.18
CA LEU A 459 10.93 28.69 -15.34
C LEU A 459 10.22 29.15 -16.62
N ASN A 460 10.30 30.44 -16.96
CA ASN A 460 9.76 30.98 -18.21
C ASN A 460 10.47 30.41 -19.45
N GLU A 461 11.81 30.28 -19.42
CA GLU A 461 12.60 29.68 -20.50
C GLU A 461 12.20 28.22 -20.79
N HIS A 462 11.75 27.50 -19.77
CA HIS A 462 11.23 26.13 -19.87
C HIS A 462 9.72 26.06 -20.16
N GLY A 463 9.05 27.20 -20.40
CA GLY A 463 7.67 27.23 -20.89
C GLY A 463 6.58 27.39 -19.81
N PHE A 464 6.92 27.62 -18.55
CA PHE A 464 5.94 27.92 -17.51
C PHE A 464 5.56 29.41 -17.52
N THR A 465 4.26 29.70 -17.48
CA THR A 465 3.76 31.09 -17.55
C THR A 465 2.96 31.51 -16.32
N ASP A 466 2.40 30.56 -15.55
CA ASP A 466 1.65 30.81 -14.32
C ASP A 466 2.55 30.61 -13.10
N ILE A 467 3.41 31.62 -12.86
CA ILE A 467 4.42 31.63 -11.81
C ILE A 467 4.08 32.74 -10.80
N HIS A 468 4.05 32.38 -9.52
CA HIS A 468 3.80 33.27 -8.41
C HIS A 468 4.99 33.26 -7.46
N THR A 469 5.77 34.34 -7.47
CA THR A 469 6.89 34.49 -6.54
C THR A 469 6.47 35.26 -5.29
N MET A 470 6.85 34.74 -4.12
CA MET A 470 6.60 35.34 -2.82
C MET A 470 7.92 35.46 -2.04
N GLU A 471 8.08 36.59 -1.36
CA GLU A 471 9.22 36.89 -0.51
C GLU A 471 8.83 36.74 0.97
N PHE A 472 9.71 36.15 1.77
CA PHE A 472 9.47 35.90 3.19
C PHE A 472 10.61 36.40 4.08
N ASP A 473 10.26 36.93 5.24
CA ASP A 473 11.19 37.35 6.30
C ASP A 473 11.17 36.32 7.44
N PHE A 474 11.55 35.08 7.12
CA PHE A 474 11.67 34.00 8.10
C PHE A 474 13.14 33.74 8.43
N PRO A 475 13.45 33.13 9.59
CA PRO A 475 14.81 32.70 9.89
C PRO A 475 15.33 31.76 8.78
N PRO A 476 16.59 31.91 8.32
CA PRO A 476 17.14 31.12 7.23
C PRO A 476 16.93 29.60 7.40
N GLY A 477 16.43 28.97 6.34
CA GLY A 477 16.15 27.53 6.31
C GLY A 477 14.82 27.11 6.94
N SER A 478 13.85 28.03 7.10
CA SER A 478 12.48 27.73 7.56
C SER A 478 11.57 27.23 6.42
N ILE A 479 12.02 26.20 5.70
CA ILE A 479 11.37 25.66 4.49
C ILE A 479 9.89 25.33 4.74
N CYS A 480 9.56 24.72 5.88
CA CYS A 480 8.18 24.32 6.18
C CYS A 480 7.24 25.52 6.37
N GLU A 481 7.72 26.65 6.91
CA GLU A 481 6.91 27.88 7.00
C GLU A 481 6.65 28.46 5.61
N ILE A 482 7.66 28.43 4.73
CA ILE A 482 7.50 28.82 3.32
C ILE A 482 6.46 27.93 2.64
N TRP A 483 6.55 26.60 2.77
CA TRP A 483 5.53 25.69 2.21
C TRP A 483 4.12 25.97 2.73
N ILE A 484 3.96 26.33 4.02
CA ILE A 484 2.65 26.70 4.58
C ILE A 484 2.08 27.93 3.87
N GLU A 485 2.86 28.99 3.67
CA GLU A 485 2.38 30.20 3.03
C GLU A 485 2.13 30.02 1.52
N LEU A 486 3.00 29.27 0.83
CA LEU A 486 2.78 28.93 -0.58
C LEU A 486 1.52 28.08 -0.75
N ALA A 487 1.29 27.09 0.13
CA ALA A 487 0.09 26.26 0.10
C ALA A 487 -1.20 27.08 0.30
N ARG A 488 -1.18 28.06 1.20
CA ARG A 488 -2.30 28.98 1.42
C ARG A 488 -2.62 29.79 0.17
N LYS A 489 -1.59 30.36 -0.47
CA LYS A 489 -1.79 31.11 -1.72
C LYS A 489 -2.35 30.22 -2.83
N ALA A 490 -1.81 29.01 -2.98
CA ALA A 490 -2.32 28.02 -3.93
C ALA A 490 -3.78 27.60 -3.63
N TYR A 491 -4.14 27.53 -2.34
CA TYR A 491 -5.50 27.18 -1.91
C TYR A 491 -6.51 28.25 -2.30
N ASP A 492 -6.15 29.51 -2.07
CA ASP A 492 -6.92 30.70 -2.46
C ASP A 492 -7.07 30.81 -3.99
N ASP A 493 -6.07 30.34 -4.75
CA ASP A 493 -6.08 30.30 -6.22
C ASP A 493 -6.83 29.10 -6.81
N ASN A 494 -7.57 28.37 -5.98
CA ASN A 494 -8.35 27.19 -6.34
C ASN A 494 -7.55 26.02 -6.92
N CYS A 495 -6.32 25.78 -6.42
CA CYS A 495 -5.62 24.53 -6.72
C CYS A 495 -6.33 23.31 -6.11
N ASP A 496 -6.32 22.18 -6.84
CA ASP A 496 -6.92 20.91 -6.42
C ASP A 496 -5.92 20.03 -5.67
N TYR A 497 -4.65 20.08 -6.10
CA TYR A 497 -3.55 19.33 -5.51
C TYR A 497 -2.37 20.26 -5.21
N PHE A 498 -1.63 19.91 -4.16
CA PHE A 498 -0.53 20.69 -3.60
C PHE A 498 0.68 19.79 -3.50
N ILE A 499 1.77 20.14 -4.19
CA ILE A 499 2.99 19.35 -4.23
C ILE A 499 4.07 20.11 -3.49
N LEU A 500 4.61 19.50 -2.44
CA LEU A 500 5.74 20.05 -1.69
C LEU A 500 7.00 19.57 -2.39
N PHE A 501 7.59 20.38 -3.26
CA PHE A 501 8.84 20.04 -3.96
C PHE A 501 10.03 20.84 -3.44
N GLY A 502 11.23 20.32 -3.71
CA GLY A 502 12.49 21.06 -3.71
C GLY A 502 12.98 21.31 -5.14
N ASP A 503 13.79 22.35 -5.33
CA ASP A 503 14.46 22.70 -6.60
C ASP A 503 15.52 21.68 -7.06
N ASP A 504 15.85 20.70 -6.23
CA ASP A 504 16.81 19.61 -6.46
C ASP A 504 16.14 18.28 -6.84
N VAL A 505 14.84 18.30 -7.17
CA VAL A 505 14.08 17.12 -7.57
C VAL A 505 14.10 16.96 -9.09
N ILE A 506 14.26 15.72 -9.57
CA ILE A 506 14.06 15.35 -10.97
C ILE A 506 12.88 14.38 -11.02
N ILE A 507 11.90 14.68 -11.87
CA ILE A 507 10.74 13.80 -12.11
C ILE A 507 11.08 12.89 -13.28
N GLU A 508 10.96 11.57 -13.09
CA GLU A 508 11.41 10.58 -14.09
C GLU A 508 10.24 9.96 -14.87
N THR A 509 9.00 10.13 -14.39
CA THR A 509 7.82 9.45 -14.93
C THR A 509 6.89 10.40 -15.67
N ASN A 510 6.60 10.11 -16.94
CA ASN A 510 5.58 10.83 -17.71
C ASN A 510 4.16 10.50 -17.25
N GLY A 511 3.23 11.43 -17.46
CA GLY A 511 1.81 11.20 -17.18
C GLY A 511 1.49 11.13 -15.68
N TRP A 512 2.35 11.68 -14.83
CA TRP A 512 2.26 11.54 -13.39
C TRP A 512 1.02 12.23 -12.80
N MET A 513 0.55 13.36 -13.35
CA MET A 513 -0.61 14.08 -12.83
C MET A 513 -1.86 13.24 -12.91
N ASN A 514 -2.08 12.58 -14.05
CA ASN A 514 -3.19 11.67 -14.23
C ASN A 514 -3.11 10.46 -13.28
N LYS A 515 -1.91 9.90 -13.06
CA LYS A 515 -1.71 8.79 -12.12
C LYS A 515 -2.06 9.18 -10.67
N PHE A 516 -1.64 10.35 -10.20
CA PHE A 516 -2.04 10.86 -8.88
C PHE A 516 -3.54 11.10 -8.77
N HIS A 517 -4.11 11.72 -9.80
CA HIS A 517 -5.53 12.01 -9.86
C HIS A 517 -6.40 10.73 -9.80
N GLU A 518 -6.02 9.71 -10.58
CA GLU A 518 -6.65 8.40 -10.57
C GLU A 518 -6.44 7.66 -9.25
N ALA A 519 -5.27 7.78 -8.62
CA ALA A 519 -5.01 7.17 -7.32
C ALA A 519 -5.93 7.76 -6.24
N TYR A 520 -6.12 9.08 -6.22
CA TYR A 520 -7.10 9.72 -5.33
C TYR A 520 -8.55 9.32 -5.64
N ARG A 521 -8.90 9.14 -6.93
CA ARG A 521 -10.21 8.62 -7.35
C ARG A 521 -10.44 7.20 -6.83
N LYS A 522 -9.44 6.32 -6.95
CA LYS A 522 -9.47 4.94 -6.43
C LYS A 522 -9.65 4.92 -4.91
N ILE A 523 -8.87 5.72 -4.17
CA ILE A 523 -9.03 5.85 -2.70
C ILE A 523 -10.44 6.32 -2.34
N SER A 524 -10.95 7.36 -3.01
CA SER A 524 -12.28 7.90 -2.79
C SER A 524 -13.37 6.83 -2.96
N ILE A 525 -13.32 6.06 -4.04
CA ILE A 525 -14.31 5.00 -4.31
C ILE A 525 -14.19 3.85 -3.30
N GLN A 526 -12.98 3.32 -3.09
CA GLN A 526 -12.75 2.15 -2.25
C GLN A 526 -13.03 2.43 -0.78
N LYS A 527 -12.63 3.61 -0.29
CA LYS A 527 -12.77 4.00 1.11
C LYS A 527 -14.02 4.85 1.37
N LYS A 528 -14.78 5.22 0.34
CA LYS A 528 -15.98 6.10 0.47
C LYS A 528 -15.66 7.42 1.17
N VAL A 529 -14.51 8.00 0.85
CA VAL A 529 -14.06 9.31 1.32
C VAL A 529 -14.12 10.34 0.20
N PRO A 530 -14.15 11.65 0.50
CA PRO A 530 -14.11 12.69 -0.52
C PRO A 530 -12.90 12.57 -1.46
N ARG A 531 -13.04 12.99 -2.72
CA ARG A 531 -11.94 13.01 -3.69
C ARG A 531 -10.83 13.93 -3.19
N GLY A 532 -9.58 13.49 -3.25
CA GLY A 532 -8.44 14.24 -2.69
C GLY A 532 -8.20 14.01 -1.19
N PHE A 533 -9.01 13.21 -0.50
CA PHE A 533 -8.75 12.82 0.88
C PHE A 533 -7.62 11.78 0.96
N GLY A 534 -6.51 12.15 1.61
CA GLY A 534 -5.36 11.27 1.80
C GLY A 534 -4.02 11.98 1.65
N CYS A 535 -2.97 11.18 1.54
CA CYS A 535 -1.62 11.63 1.21
C CYS A 535 -0.99 10.62 0.27
N ILE A 536 -0.68 11.03 -0.97
CA ILE A 536 -0.03 10.17 -1.95
C ILE A 536 1.36 10.70 -2.22
N THR A 537 2.37 9.84 -2.30
CA THR A 537 3.76 10.26 -2.53
C THR A 537 4.34 9.61 -3.78
N PHE A 538 5.36 10.25 -4.33
CA PHE A 538 6.24 9.65 -5.33
C PHE A 538 7.06 8.52 -4.72
N THR A 539 7.63 7.66 -5.58
CA THR A 539 8.69 6.71 -5.21
C THR A 539 10.05 7.36 -5.44
N ASP A 540 10.78 7.63 -4.36
CA ASP A 540 12.09 8.26 -4.42
C ASP A 540 13.21 7.23 -4.57
N THR A 541 13.86 7.25 -5.73
CA THR A 541 14.95 6.33 -6.07
C THR A 541 16.25 6.65 -5.33
N SER A 542 16.38 7.84 -4.76
CA SER A 542 17.51 8.24 -3.90
C SER A 542 17.28 7.86 -2.42
N PHE A 543 16.02 7.73 -1.99
CA PHE A 543 15.64 7.42 -0.61
C PHE A 543 14.47 6.43 -0.50
N HIS A 544 14.72 5.22 -1.01
CA HIS A 544 13.77 4.13 -1.08
C HIS A 544 12.99 3.85 0.22
N GLY A 545 11.68 3.63 0.07
CA GLY A 545 10.76 3.30 1.17
C GLY A 545 10.48 4.46 2.13
N PHE A 546 10.92 5.68 1.80
CA PHE A 546 10.56 6.89 2.53
C PHE A 546 9.51 7.70 1.74
N PRO A 547 8.43 8.17 2.39
CA PRO A 547 7.39 8.94 1.71
C PRO A 547 7.85 10.39 1.53
N THR A 548 8.72 10.68 0.56
CA THR A 548 9.19 12.03 0.24
C THR A 548 8.23 12.75 -0.72
N PHE A 549 8.20 14.09 -0.63
CA PHE A 549 7.50 14.99 -1.55
C PHE A 549 6.01 14.63 -1.76
N PRO A 550 5.17 14.73 -0.71
CA PRO A 550 3.78 14.35 -0.79
C PRO A 550 2.96 15.27 -1.71
N VAL A 551 2.07 14.65 -2.49
CA VAL A 551 1.00 15.31 -3.23
C VAL A 551 -0.26 15.27 -2.37
N ILE A 552 -0.68 16.41 -1.87
CA ILE A 552 -1.81 16.58 -0.96
C ILE A 552 -3.01 17.11 -1.73
N GLY A 553 -4.21 16.54 -1.51
CA GLY A 553 -5.44 17.06 -2.09
C GLY A 553 -6.02 18.23 -1.28
N ARG A 554 -6.82 19.07 -1.94
CA ARG A 554 -7.52 20.23 -1.35
C ARG A 554 -8.27 19.93 -0.07
N VAL A 555 -8.83 18.73 0.06
CA VAL A 555 -9.54 18.27 1.26
C VAL A 555 -8.68 18.37 2.52
N HIS A 556 -7.37 18.18 2.43
CA HIS A 556 -6.48 18.40 3.58
C HIS A 556 -6.54 19.85 4.06
N LEU A 557 -6.44 20.81 3.15
CA LEU A 557 -6.49 22.23 3.48
C LEU A 557 -7.88 22.61 4.01
N ASP A 558 -8.96 21.99 3.52
CA ASP A 558 -10.30 22.15 4.10
C ASP A 558 -10.39 21.64 5.55
N ILE A 559 -9.69 20.55 5.87
CA ILE A 559 -9.62 20.02 7.26
C ILE A 559 -8.81 20.97 8.14
N PHE A 560 -7.69 21.47 7.63
CA PHE A 560 -6.68 22.20 8.39
C PHE A 560 -6.78 23.74 8.28
N ASN A 561 -7.84 24.26 7.67
CA ASN A 561 -8.09 25.69 7.44
C ASN A 561 -6.96 26.38 6.65
N GLY A 562 -6.59 25.79 5.51
CA GLY A 562 -5.57 26.30 4.60
C GLY A 562 -4.13 25.95 4.98
N GLU A 563 -3.90 25.26 6.10
CA GLU A 563 -2.56 24.86 6.53
C GLU A 563 -2.21 23.46 6.02
N VAL A 564 -1.07 23.32 5.33
CA VAL A 564 -0.53 22.00 4.93
C VAL A 564 0.30 21.34 6.02
N LEU A 565 0.85 22.13 6.94
CA LEU A 565 1.60 21.66 8.11
C LEU A 565 1.24 22.55 9.33
N PRO A 566 1.29 22.02 10.57
CA PRO A 566 1.17 22.81 11.78
C PRO A 566 2.23 23.92 11.83
N ARG A 567 1.79 25.17 12.01
CA ARG A 567 2.69 26.34 12.12
C ARG A 567 3.66 26.25 13.29
N LYS A 568 4.84 26.85 13.13
CA LYS A 568 5.93 26.97 14.10
C LYS A 568 6.37 25.64 14.72
N THR A 569 6.12 24.54 14.00
CA THR A 569 6.41 23.18 14.46
C THR A 569 7.57 22.61 13.66
N PHE A 570 7.40 22.45 12.35
CA PHE A 570 8.44 21.89 11.49
C PHE A 570 9.31 23.02 10.93
N LYS A 571 10.64 22.83 10.90
CA LYS A 571 11.57 23.80 10.32
C LYS A 571 11.95 23.42 8.87
N ASN A 572 12.59 22.27 8.69
CA ASN A 572 13.09 21.80 7.38
C ASN A 572 13.08 20.28 7.20
N GLN A 573 12.48 19.55 8.14
CA GLN A 573 12.39 18.08 8.16
C GLN A 573 11.05 17.67 8.76
N ASP A 574 10.75 16.36 8.69
CA ASP A 574 9.62 15.69 9.32
C ASP A 574 8.20 16.04 8.79
N GLY A 575 8.05 17.06 7.92
CA GLY A 575 6.77 17.42 7.30
C GLY A 575 6.16 16.31 6.43
N ASP A 576 6.94 15.75 5.52
CA ASP A 576 6.51 14.67 4.63
C ASP A 576 6.05 13.40 5.39
N PRO A 577 6.86 12.82 6.31
CA PRO A 577 6.41 11.66 7.07
C PRO A 577 5.24 12.00 8.00
N TYR A 578 5.11 13.23 8.49
CA TYR A 578 3.95 13.65 9.29
C TYR A 578 2.64 13.56 8.50
N LEU A 579 2.62 14.09 7.27
CA LEU A 579 1.46 14.02 6.37
C LEU A 579 1.09 12.56 6.07
N PHE A 580 2.09 11.75 5.71
CA PHE A 580 1.89 10.35 5.40
C PHE A 580 1.33 9.57 6.60
N GLN A 581 1.87 9.78 7.81
CA GLN A 581 1.43 9.07 9.02
C GLN A 581 0.03 9.51 9.48
N THR A 582 -0.37 10.74 9.19
CA THR A 582 -1.72 11.23 9.50
C THR A 582 -2.77 10.39 8.76
N TYR A 583 -2.67 10.26 7.43
CA TYR A 583 -3.68 9.57 6.62
C TYR A 583 -3.54 8.05 6.58
N ARG A 584 -2.38 7.50 7.00
CA ARG A 584 -2.15 6.05 7.11
C ARG A 584 -3.17 5.40 8.04
N ARG A 585 -3.64 6.14 9.05
CA ARG A 585 -4.64 5.72 10.04
C ARG A 585 -6.04 5.50 9.46
N TRP A 586 -6.27 5.81 8.19
CA TRP A 586 -7.49 5.47 7.46
C TRP A 586 -7.24 4.60 6.23
N GLY A 587 -5.99 4.18 6.01
CA GLY A 587 -5.59 3.48 4.79
C GLY A 587 -5.70 4.37 3.54
N CYS A 588 -5.51 5.68 3.72
CA CYS A 588 -5.57 6.70 2.68
C CYS A 588 -4.18 7.33 2.43
N SER A 589 -3.10 6.64 2.83
CA SER A 589 -1.73 6.96 2.45
C SER A 589 -1.19 5.91 1.49
N MET A 590 -0.58 6.37 0.40
CA MET A 590 -0.10 5.50 -0.68
C MET A 590 1.18 6.07 -1.27
N MET A 591 2.13 5.20 -1.62
CA MET A 591 3.28 5.55 -2.45
C MET A 591 3.04 4.92 -3.82
N LEU A 592 3.15 5.68 -4.90
CA LEU A 592 2.92 5.15 -6.25
C LEU A 592 4.20 4.46 -6.75
N GLU A 593 4.16 3.13 -6.84
CA GLU A 593 5.31 2.30 -7.23
C GLU A 593 5.83 2.59 -8.64
N ASP A 594 4.98 3.13 -9.51
CA ASP A 594 5.25 3.39 -10.93
C ASP A 594 5.38 4.89 -11.26
N VAL A 595 5.58 5.72 -10.23
CA VAL A 595 5.86 7.16 -10.37
C VAL A 595 7.10 7.54 -9.59
N GLU A 596 8.22 7.54 -10.30
CA GLU A 596 9.56 7.69 -9.75
C GLU A 596 10.06 9.15 -9.84
N ILE A 597 10.81 9.54 -8.81
CA ILE A 597 11.58 10.79 -8.75
C ILE A 597 12.99 10.50 -8.23
N GLN A 598 13.90 11.42 -8.51
CA GLN A 598 15.25 11.41 -7.97
C GLN A 598 15.53 12.73 -7.24
N ASN A 599 16.03 12.66 -6.00
CA ASN A 599 16.55 13.83 -5.30
C ASN A 599 18.07 13.95 -5.54
N VAL A 600 18.49 15.02 -6.22
CA VAL A 600 19.88 15.25 -6.63
C VAL A 600 20.74 15.75 -5.46
N VAL A 601 20.17 16.60 -4.59
CA VAL A 601 20.87 17.21 -3.46
C VAL A 601 20.19 16.85 -2.15
N GLY A 602 20.36 15.60 -1.72
CA GLY A 602 19.73 15.10 -0.51
C GLY A 602 19.60 13.58 -0.53
N GLY A 603 18.60 13.06 0.20
CA GLY A 603 18.38 11.62 0.34
C GLY A 603 19.42 10.97 1.26
N SER A 604 20.20 10.02 0.71
CA SER A 604 21.32 9.38 1.41
C SER A 604 22.60 10.24 1.48
N LEU A 605 22.65 11.34 0.74
CA LEU A 605 23.78 12.29 0.72
C LEU A 605 23.57 13.43 1.73
N ASP A 606 24.61 14.25 1.93
CA ASP A 606 24.57 15.37 2.87
C ASP A 606 23.53 16.42 2.43
N PRO A 607 22.63 16.85 3.34
CA PRO A 607 21.56 17.79 3.03
C PRO A 607 22.06 19.24 2.87
N ARG A 608 21.32 20.07 2.13
CA ARG A 608 21.59 21.52 1.97
C ARG A 608 21.53 22.31 3.28
N TYR A 609 20.70 21.86 4.22
CA TYR A 609 20.53 22.51 5.53
C TYR A 609 20.86 21.54 6.66
N GLU A 610 21.27 22.09 7.80
CA GLU A 610 21.34 21.33 9.05
C GLU A 610 19.94 20.81 9.40
N ARG A 611 19.80 19.48 9.44
CA ARG A 611 18.51 18.81 9.71
C ARG A 611 18.07 19.14 11.13
N THR A 612 16.98 19.88 11.24
CA THR A 612 16.36 20.18 12.53
C THR A 612 15.14 19.29 12.70
N HIS A 613 15.30 18.21 13.48
CA HIS A 613 14.19 17.33 13.84
C HIS A 613 13.32 17.99 14.92
N HIS A 614 12.00 17.86 14.80
CA HIS A 614 11.10 18.34 15.86
C HIS A 614 10.89 17.25 16.91
N PRO A 615 11.34 17.43 18.17
CA PRO A 615 11.10 16.46 19.22
C PRO A 615 9.59 16.35 19.49
N ASN A 616 9.05 15.16 19.59
CA ASN A 616 7.66 14.83 19.94
C ASN A 616 6.59 15.06 18.86
N TRP A 617 6.94 15.35 17.61
CA TRP A 617 5.89 15.52 16.59
C TRP A 617 5.05 14.25 16.39
N SER A 618 5.66 13.08 16.55
CA SER A 618 5.04 11.76 16.44
C SER A 618 3.99 11.44 17.50
N PHE A 619 3.82 12.31 18.51
CA PHE A 619 2.88 12.13 19.62
C PHE A 619 1.80 13.20 19.59
N ASP A 620 1.88 14.22 20.44
CA ASP A 620 0.78 15.17 20.64
C ASP A 620 0.39 15.90 19.36
N ILE A 621 1.38 16.32 18.56
CA ILE A 621 1.13 17.01 17.28
C ILE A 621 0.39 16.09 16.32
N LEU A 622 0.89 14.88 16.08
CA LEU A 622 0.22 13.89 15.23
C LEU A 622 -1.15 13.50 15.75
N ASN A 623 -1.30 13.27 17.06
CA ASN A 623 -2.57 12.91 17.70
C ASN A 623 -3.62 14.02 17.55
N ASN A 624 -3.24 15.28 17.73
CA ASN A 624 -4.12 16.42 17.52
C ASN A 624 -4.64 16.48 16.09
N SER A 625 -3.75 16.26 15.11
CA SER A 625 -4.12 16.25 13.69
C SER A 625 -5.00 15.05 13.33
N VAL A 626 -4.72 13.87 13.88
CA VAL A 626 -5.56 12.68 13.73
C VAL A 626 -6.95 12.92 14.32
N ASN A 627 -7.05 13.52 15.51
CA ASN A 627 -8.35 13.84 16.11
C ASN A 627 -9.13 14.83 15.23
N ARG A 628 -8.46 15.85 14.70
CA ARG A 628 -9.08 16.84 13.79
C ARG A 628 -9.62 16.20 12.51
N VAL A 629 -8.87 15.30 11.89
CA VAL A 629 -9.34 14.53 10.72
C VAL A 629 -10.54 13.66 11.09
N GLU A 630 -10.50 12.99 12.25
CA GLU A 630 -11.59 12.13 12.71
C GLU A 630 -12.89 12.93 12.96
N GLU A 631 -12.79 14.09 13.59
CA GLU A 631 -13.91 15.01 13.81
C GLU A 631 -14.47 15.55 12.49
N TRP A 632 -13.59 15.91 11.55
CA TRP A 632 -14.01 16.38 10.24
C TRP A 632 -14.74 15.30 9.45
N LEU A 633 -14.27 14.05 9.48
CA LEU A 633 -14.95 12.92 8.85
C LEU A 633 -16.33 12.68 9.46
N LYS A 634 -16.46 12.72 10.80
CA LYS A 634 -17.75 12.58 11.50
C LYS A 634 -18.74 13.68 11.11
N LYS A 635 -18.24 14.90 10.87
CA LYS A 635 -19.08 16.06 10.50
C LYS A 635 -19.50 16.05 9.03
N ASN A 636 -18.60 15.67 8.12
CA ASN A 636 -18.78 15.88 6.67
C ASN A 636 -19.13 14.59 5.90
N CYS A 637 -18.98 13.40 6.48
CA CYS A 637 -19.30 12.14 5.83
C CYS A 637 -20.48 11.44 6.52
N LYS A 638 -21.49 11.00 5.75
CA LYS A 638 -22.67 10.29 6.28
C LYS A 638 -22.31 9.00 7.03
N ASN A 639 -21.29 8.28 6.54
CA ASN A 639 -20.77 7.05 7.14
C ASN A 639 -19.23 7.16 7.21
N PRO A 640 -18.66 7.71 8.28
CA PRO A 640 -17.22 7.89 8.39
C PRO A 640 -16.52 6.54 8.47
N ILE A 641 -15.40 6.40 7.76
CA ILE A 641 -14.57 5.20 7.84
C ILE A 641 -13.90 5.07 9.22
N PRO A 642 -13.80 3.85 9.76
CA PRO A 642 -13.15 3.63 11.05
C PRO A 642 -11.64 3.84 10.94
N LYS A 643 -11.05 4.37 12.01
CA LYS A 643 -9.60 4.47 12.17
C LYS A 643 -8.97 3.07 12.30
N LEU A 644 -7.90 2.84 11.56
CA LEU A 644 -7.07 1.64 11.63
C LEU A 644 -6.17 1.68 12.85
N LEU A 645 -5.93 0.51 13.45
CA LEU A 645 -4.89 0.32 14.45
C LEU A 645 -3.53 0.38 13.77
N THR A 646 -2.62 1.25 14.23
CA THR A 646 -1.25 1.30 13.70
C THR A 646 -0.31 0.51 14.60
N LEU A 647 0.39 -0.46 14.02
CA LEU A 647 1.36 -1.31 14.72
C LEU A 647 2.58 -1.52 13.84
N ASP A 648 3.74 -1.04 14.26
CA ASP A 648 5.00 -1.29 13.54
C ASP A 648 5.76 -2.46 14.15
N VAL A 649 6.44 -3.23 13.32
CA VAL A 649 7.32 -4.34 13.74
C VAL A 649 8.76 -3.85 13.69
N ILE A 650 9.51 -3.97 14.78
CA ILE A 650 10.93 -3.56 14.83
C ILE A 650 11.80 -4.78 15.03
N VAL A 651 12.78 -4.96 14.13
CA VAL A 651 13.74 -6.06 14.16
C VAL A 651 15.17 -5.52 14.11
N PRO A 652 15.90 -5.45 15.24
CA PRO A 652 17.34 -5.25 15.23
C PRO A 652 18.02 -6.52 14.72
N SER A 653 18.72 -6.42 13.59
CA SER A 653 19.34 -7.56 12.90
C SER A 653 20.85 -7.42 12.84
N TYR A 654 21.55 -8.25 13.60
CA TYR A 654 23.01 -8.37 13.51
C TYR A 654 23.41 -9.28 12.33
N ARG A 655 22.70 -10.42 12.16
CA ARG A 655 23.09 -11.48 11.22
C ARG A 655 22.57 -11.28 9.81
N VAL A 656 21.45 -10.56 9.65
CA VAL A 656 20.74 -10.37 8.37
C VAL A 656 20.40 -11.73 7.73
N ASN A 657 19.71 -12.58 8.48
CA ASN A 657 19.35 -13.92 8.03
C ASN A 657 17.92 -13.95 7.48
N LEU A 658 17.80 -14.05 6.16
CA LEU A 658 16.51 -14.06 5.46
C LEU A 658 15.58 -15.20 5.89
N LYS A 659 16.12 -16.34 6.37
CA LYS A 659 15.30 -17.44 6.91
C LYS A 659 14.37 -16.97 8.05
N TYR A 660 14.80 -16.01 8.85
CA TYR A 660 14.04 -15.46 9.97
C TYR A 660 13.36 -14.13 9.62
N LEU A 661 14.03 -13.29 8.82
CA LEU A 661 13.46 -11.99 8.42
C LEU A 661 12.27 -12.13 7.46
N ASP A 662 12.31 -13.05 6.49
CA ASP A 662 11.23 -13.21 5.50
C ASP A 662 9.86 -13.52 6.16
N PRO A 663 9.75 -14.45 7.13
CA PRO A 663 8.52 -14.67 7.89
C PRO A 663 8.01 -13.45 8.66
N MET A 664 8.90 -12.62 9.21
CA MET A 664 8.53 -11.40 9.96
C MET A 664 8.01 -10.31 9.02
N ILE A 665 8.63 -10.16 7.86
CA ILE A 665 8.22 -9.21 6.81
C ILE A 665 6.86 -9.61 6.24
N SER A 666 6.66 -10.92 6.01
CA SER A 666 5.49 -11.46 5.33
C SER A 666 4.31 -11.79 6.25
N LEU A 667 4.26 -11.21 7.45
CA LEU A 667 3.21 -11.47 8.43
C LEU A 667 1.82 -11.08 7.88
N LYS A 668 0.83 -11.97 8.10
CA LYS A 668 -0.55 -11.67 7.72
C LYS A 668 -1.14 -10.64 8.66
N LYS A 669 -1.61 -9.52 8.12
CA LYS A 669 -2.23 -8.42 8.89
C LYS A 669 -3.76 -8.42 8.81
N PRO A 670 -4.47 -8.04 9.89
CA PRO A 670 -5.91 -7.76 9.85
C PRO A 670 -6.26 -6.58 8.92
N VAL A 671 -7.47 -6.58 8.35
CA VAL A 671 -7.95 -5.47 7.49
C VAL A 671 -8.13 -4.14 8.24
N THR A 672 -8.25 -4.21 9.56
CA THR A 672 -8.40 -3.11 10.51
C THR A 672 -7.05 -2.60 11.07
N MET A 673 -5.93 -3.09 10.54
CA MET A 673 -4.58 -2.75 11.01
C MET A 673 -3.70 -2.24 9.85
N SER A 674 -2.87 -1.25 10.15
CA SER A 674 -1.79 -0.78 9.28
C SER A 674 -0.45 -1.04 9.94
N THR A 675 0.47 -1.69 9.20
CA THR A 675 1.77 -2.14 9.72
C THR A 675 2.92 -1.73 8.83
N THR A 676 4.05 -1.39 9.45
CA THR A 676 5.34 -1.14 8.80
C THR A 676 6.38 -2.01 9.49
N THR A 677 7.21 -2.70 8.73
CA THR A 677 8.30 -3.53 9.26
C THR A 677 9.60 -2.74 9.15
N ILE A 678 10.25 -2.49 10.28
CA ILE A 678 11.46 -1.68 10.41
C ILE A 678 12.61 -2.61 10.80
N ILE A 679 13.52 -2.83 9.86
CA ILE A 679 14.71 -3.67 10.05
C ILE A 679 15.91 -2.74 10.26
N ILE A 680 16.47 -2.78 11.46
CA ILE A 680 17.70 -2.06 11.79
C ILE A 680 18.87 -3.04 11.68
N VAL A 681 19.60 -2.98 10.58
CA VAL A 681 20.83 -3.75 10.39
C VAL A 681 21.92 -3.14 11.26
N ASP A 682 22.33 -3.89 12.28
CA ASP A 682 23.31 -3.43 13.27
C ASP A 682 24.75 -3.60 12.77
N ASP A 683 25.06 -4.69 12.05
CA ASP A 683 26.38 -4.89 11.44
C ASP A 683 26.39 -4.41 9.97
N PRO A 684 27.03 -3.27 9.66
CA PRO A 684 27.11 -2.77 8.29
C PRO A 684 27.89 -3.69 7.33
N ASN A 685 28.68 -4.64 7.85
CA ASN A 685 29.53 -5.51 7.04
C ASN A 685 28.83 -6.83 6.64
N SER A 686 27.56 -7.02 6.99
CA SER A 686 26.85 -8.25 6.65
C SER A 686 26.68 -8.41 5.12
N SER A 687 27.09 -9.57 4.59
CA SER A 687 27.03 -9.86 3.15
C SER A 687 25.61 -9.93 2.58
N ASN A 688 24.61 -10.16 3.43
CA ASN A 688 23.21 -10.32 3.02
C ASN A 688 22.43 -9.00 2.90
N ILE A 689 23.05 -7.85 3.20
CA ILE A 689 22.38 -6.54 3.12
C ILE A 689 21.90 -6.25 1.69
N ILE A 690 22.73 -6.53 0.69
CA ILE A 690 22.41 -6.32 -0.73
C ILE A 690 21.19 -7.15 -1.12
N THR A 691 21.16 -8.42 -0.69
CA THR A 691 20.06 -9.34 -0.95
C THR A 691 18.76 -8.86 -0.29
N LEU A 692 18.82 -8.47 1.00
CA LEU A 692 17.67 -7.96 1.73
C LEU A 692 17.08 -6.71 1.05
N LYS A 693 17.94 -5.76 0.69
CA LYS A 693 17.54 -4.55 -0.02
C LYS A 693 16.89 -4.85 -1.37
N LYS A 694 17.52 -5.71 -2.18
CA LYS A 694 16.99 -6.08 -3.49
C LYS A 694 15.56 -6.65 -3.43
N PHE A 695 15.23 -7.43 -2.40
CA PHE A 695 13.90 -8.03 -2.28
C PHE A 695 12.85 -7.07 -1.72
N TYR A 696 13.21 -6.15 -0.82
CA TYR A 696 12.23 -5.46 0.00
C TYR A 696 12.36 -3.93 0.04
N GLU A 697 13.44 -3.34 -0.45
CA GLU A 697 13.69 -1.88 -0.36
C GLU A 697 12.66 -1.05 -1.16
N LYS A 698 11.99 -1.65 -2.15
CA LYS A 698 10.93 -0.98 -2.92
C LYS A 698 9.57 -0.92 -2.21
N ASP A 699 9.33 -1.73 -1.17
CA ASP A 699 8.04 -1.74 -0.45
C ASP A 699 7.97 -0.54 0.52
N PRO A 700 6.98 0.37 0.40
CA PRO A 700 6.85 1.54 1.27
C PRO A 700 6.59 1.20 2.74
N PHE A 701 6.13 -0.01 3.04
CA PHE A 701 5.87 -0.49 4.39
C PHE A 701 7.02 -1.33 4.94
N ILE A 702 8.16 -1.41 4.24
CA ILE A 702 9.38 -2.04 4.73
C ILE A 702 10.51 -1.01 4.78
N ARG A 703 11.07 -0.79 5.97
CA ARG A 703 12.16 0.16 6.18
C ARG A 703 13.41 -0.59 6.58
N ILE A 704 14.41 -0.58 5.71
CA ILE A 704 15.73 -1.14 6.00
C ILE A 704 16.67 0.03 6.35
N ARG A 705 17.31 -0.03 7.52
CA ARG A 705 18.26 0.98 7.99
C ARG A 705 19.54 0.31 8.44
N VAL A 706 20.68 0.75 7.90
CA VAL A 706 21.99 0.19 8.24
C VAL A 706 22.70 1.15 9.19
N ASN A 707 23.18 0.66 10.34
CA ASN A 707 24.00 1.44 11.26
C ASN A 707 25.39 1.68 10.66
N LYS A 708 26.02 2.83 10.94
CA LYS A 708 27.40 3.12 10.47
C LYS A 708 28.43 2.20 11.13
N THR A 709 28.14 1.74 12.34
CA THR A 709 28.96 0.82 13.15
C THR A 709 28.04 -0.12 13.93
N ASN A 710 28.58 -1.24 14.43
CA ASN A 710 27.85 -2.10 15.36
C ASN A 710 27.58 -1.32 16.66
N LEU A 711 26.31 -0.98 16.91
CA LEU A 711 25.86 -0.26 18.11
C LEU A 711 25.37 -1.22 19.20
N GLY A 712 24.97 -2.43 18.82
CA GLY A 712 24.31 -3.41 19.69
C GLY A 712 22.79 -3.32 19.63
N ALA A 713 22.12 -4.35 20.17
CA ALA A 713 20.68 -4.53 20.06
C ALA A 713 19.88 -3.37 20.68
N SER A 714 20.23 -2.91 21.88
CA SER A 714 19.55 -1.81 22.59
C SER A 714 19.52 -0.50 21.79
N LEU A 715 20.68 -0.07 21.29
CA LEU A 715 20.78 1.16 20.50
C LEU A 715 20.13 1.01 19.12
N SER A 716 20.18 -0.19 18.54
CA SER A 716 19.44 -0.50 17.32
C SER A 716 17.93 -0.46 17.52
N ARG A 717 17.40 -0.98 18.62
CA ARG A 717 15.98 -0.86 19.01
C ARG A 717 15.59 0.60 19.21
N ASN A 718 16.44 1.40 19.85
CA ASN A 718 16.22 2.84 19.98
C ASN A 718 16.15 3.56 18.63
N ARG A 719 16.99 3.18 17.67
CA ARG A 719 16.89 3.71 16.30
C ARG A 719 15.56 3.31 15.67
N GLY A 720 15.14 2.05 15.78
CA GLY A 720 13.82 1.60 15.32
C GLY A 720 12.66 2.37 15.95
N LEU A 721 12.72 2.62 17.27
CA LEU A 721 11.71 3.39 18.00
C LEU A 721 11.60 4.84 17.52
N ARG A 722 12.71 5.44 17.07
CA ARG A 722 12.69 6.79 16.48
C ARG A 722 12.13 6.81 15.06
N GLU A 723 12.24 5.70 14.32
CA GLU A 723 11.66 5.56 12.99
C GLU A 723 10.15 5.27 13.02
N SER A 724 9.65 4.66 14.10
CA SER A 724 8.24 4.28 14.26
C SER A 724 7.36 5.41 14.79
N ASN A 725 6.25 5.63 14.08
CA ASN A 725 5.19 6.59 14.41
C ASN A 725 3.83 5.90 14.63
N ALA A 726 3.85 4.58 14.82
CA ALA A 726 2.66 3.79 15.12
C ALA A 726 2.26 3.93 16.59
N ASP A 727 0.99 3.66 16.87
CA ASP A 727 0.43 3.68 18.22
C ASP A 727 0.97 2.51 19.06
N TYR A 728 1.35 1.41 18.40
CA TYR A 728 1.97 0.24 19.01
C TYR A 728 3.22 -0.20 18.25
N VAL A 729 4.14 -0.83 18.97
CA VAL A 729 5.37 -1.42 18.42
C VAL A 729 5.49 -2.84 18.90
N LEU A 730 5.71 -3.78 17.97
CA LEU A 730 6.04 -5.17 18.26
C LEU A 730 7.53 -5.40 17.98
N PHE A 731 8.27 -5.83 18.98
CA PHE A 731 9.67 -6.20 18.82
C PHE A 731 9.83 -7.69 18.52
N PHE A 732 10.78 -8.00 17.65
CA PHE A 732 11.33 -9.34 17.47
C PHE A 732 12.85 -9.30 17.49
N ASP A 733 13.47 -10.39 17.93
CA ASP A 733 14.90 -10.62 17.70
C ASP A 733 15.12 -11.23 16.30
N ASP A 734 16.35 -11.14 15.77
CA ASP A 734 16.66 -11.53 14.38
C ASP A 734 16.72 -13.05 14.12
N ASP A 735 16.38 -13.86 15.11
CA ASP A 735 16.40 -15.32 15.06
C ASP A 735 15.11 -15.99 15.54
N VAL A 736 14.04 -15.24 15.84
CA VAL A 736 12.74 -15.85 16.17
C VAL A 736 11.91 -16.15 14.94
N VAL A 737 10.96 -17.08 15.08
CA VAL A 737 9.95 -17.39 14.06
C VAL A 737 8.58 -17.06 14.66
N PRO A 738 7.94 -15.95 14.26
CA PRO A 738 6.60 -15.61 14.74
C PRO A 738 5.54 -16.52 14.13
N GLU A 739 4.46 -16.78 14.88
CA GLU A 739 3.28 -17.45 14.33
C GLU A 739 2.60 -16.59 13.25
N LYS A 740 2.05 -17.23 12.22
CA LYS A 740 1.52 -16.53 11.04
C LYS A 740 0.35 -15.58 11.35
N ASN A 741 -0.39 -15.86 12.43
CA ASN A 741 -1.54 -15.07 12.89
C ASN A 741 -1.20 -14.10 14.03
N ILE A 742 0.09 -13.89 14.36
CA ILE A 742 0.49 -13.10 15.53
C ILE A 742 -0.14 -11.69 15.55
N LEU A 743 -0.22 -11.01 14.40
CA LEU A 743 -0.83 -9.67 14.31
C LEU A 743 -2.34 -9.68 14.58
N PHE A 744 -3.05 -10.77 14.28
CA PHE A 744 -4.46 -10.92 14.65
C PHE A 744 -4.63 -11.09 16.16
N GLU A 745 -3.73 -11.83 16.81
CA GLU A 745 -3.75 -11.97 18.28
C GLU A 745 -3.35 -10.66 18.97
N CYS A 746 -2.38 -9.91 18.42
CA CYS A 746 -2.05 -8.56 18.87
C CYS A 746 -3.27 -7.63 18.80
N GLU A 747 -4.02 -7.64 17.70
CA GLU A 747 -5.23 -6.82 17.57
C GLU A 747 -6.28 -7.18 18.63
N LYS A 748 -6.54 -8.48 18.82
CA LYS A 748 -7.53 -8.96 19.80
C LYS A 748 -7.16 -8.50 21.21
N ILE A 749 -5.90 -8.65 21.62
CA ILE A 749 -5.49 -8.30 22.98
C ILE A 749 -5.46 -6.79 23.21
N ILE A 750 -5.05 -6.00 22.21
CA ILE A 750 -5.11 -4.53 22.25
C ILE A 750 -6.55 -4.06 22.45
N LYS A 751 -7.50 -4.60 21.68
CA LYS A 751 -8.93 -4.24 21.81
C LYS A 751 -9.51 -4.66 23.16
N LYS A 752 -9.07 -5.80 23.71
CA LYS A 752 -9.53 -6.30 25.01
C LYS A 752 -8.99 -5.45 26.18
N HIS A 753 -7.77 -4.92 26.07
CA HIS A 753 -7.13 -4.13 27.14
C HIS A 753 -6.59 -2.78 26.61
N PRO A 754 -7.45 -1.84 26.20
CA PRO A 754 -7.04 -0.57 25.58
C PRO A 754 -6.28 0.37 26.53
N ASN A 755 -6.31 0.11 27.85
CA ASN A 755 -5.63 0.90 28.87
C ASN A 755 -4.33 0.27 29.37
N ALA A 756 -3.80 -0.76 28.71
CA ALA A 756 -2.52 -1.36 29.05
C ALA A 756 -1.34 -0.56 28.47
N CYS A 757 -0.20 -0.53 29.18
CA CYS A 757 1.05 0.06 28.66
C CYS A 757 1.71 -0.78 27.55
N GLY A 758 1.32 -2.06 27.45
CA GLY A 758 1.83 -3.02 26.50
C GLY A 758 1.37 -4.43 26.83
N PHE A 759 1.90 -5.40 26.09
CA PHE A 759 1.57 -6.82 26.16
C PHE A 759 2.84 -7.66 26.05
N ILE A 760 2.89 -8.72 26.84
CA ILE A 760 4.03 -9.63 26.85
C ILE A 760 3.59 -10.94 26.21
N GLY A 761 4.18 -11.23 25.04
CA GLY A 761 3.94 -12.45 24.29
C GLY A 761 4.80 -13.61 24.79
N ASN A 762 4.49 -14.80 24.30
CA ASN A 762 5.28 -15.99 24.54
C ASN A 762 6.32 -16.19 23.45
N THR A 763 7.54 -16.53 23.83
CA THR A 763 8.57 -16.95 22.88
C THR A 763 9.07 -18.33 23.29
N LYS A 764 8.46 -19.39 22.75
CA LYS A 764 8.74 -20.75 23.22
C LYS A 764 10.02 -21.28 22.61
N PHE A 765 10.82 -21.98 23.42
CA PHE A 765 11.83 -22.88 22.88
C PHE A 765 11.15 -24.14 22.32
N PRO A 766 11.71 -24.77 21.29
CA PRO A 766 11.33 -26.12 20.90
C PRO A 766 11.39 -27.05 22.12
N PRO A 767 10.57 -28.11 22.16
CA PRO A 767 10.75 -29.16 23.14
C PRO A 767 12.22 -29.64 23.16
N ALA A 768 12.72 -29.98 24.35
CA ALA A 768 14.05 -30.53 24.47
C ALA A 768 14.20 -31.76 23.55
N ASP A 769 15.31 -31.83 22.83
CA ASP A 769 15.55 -32.79 21.75
C ASP A 769 16.12 -34.13 22.26
N GLY A 770 15.99 -34.41 23.55
CA GLY A 770 16.62 -35.57 24.18
C GLY A 770 18.14 -35.44 24.37
N SER A 771 18.73 -34.25 24.15
CA SER A 771 20.12 -33.98 24.54
C SER A 771 20.24 -33.62 26.03
N ILE A 772 21.43 -33.83 26.59
CA ILE A 772 21.71 -33.52 28.00
C ILE A 772 21.64 -32.00 28.23
N TYR A 773 22.20 -31.22 27.30
CA TYR A 773 22.27 -29.77 27.43
C TYR A 773 20.90 -29.08 27.28
N THR A 774 20.07 -29.45 26.30
CA THR A 774 18.72 -28.86 26.16
C THR A 774 17.82 -29.22 27.35
N SER A 775 17.97 -30.43 27.90
CA SER A 775 17.31 -30.83 29.15
C SER A 775 17.85 -30.05 30.36
N ALA A 776 19.17 -29.83 30.44
CA ALA A 776 19.81 -29.03 31.48
C ALA A 776 19.36 -27.57 31.46
N LEU A 777 19.19 -26.98 30.26
CA LEU A 777 18.65 -25.64 30.09
C LEU A 777 17.24 -25.51 30.67
N ALA A 778 16.36 -26.47 30.38
CA ALA A 778 15.02 -26.50 30.95
C ALA A 778 15.04 -26.69 32.48
N LEU A 779 15.94 -27.53 33.00
CA LEU A 779 16.10 -27.76 34.44
C LEU A 779 16.69 -26.56 35.18
N SER A 780 17.54 -25.76 34.55
CA SER A 780 18.21 -24.61 35.18
C SER A 780 17.25 -23.55 35.69
N GLY A 781 16.02 -23.53 35.17
CA GLY A 781 15.04 -22.49 35.46
C GLY A 781 15.41 -21.13 34.89
N LEU A 782 16.52 -20.98 34.15
CA LEU A 782 16.97 -19.70 33.58
C LEU A 782 16.33 -19.36 32.23
N THR A 783 15.28 -20.07 31.82
CA THR A 783 14.53 -19.78 30.58
C THR A 783 13.04 -19.57 30.83
N PHE A 784 12.59 -19.57 32.09
CA PHE A 784 11.16 -19.46 32.44
C PHE A 784 10.48 -18.19 31.92
N PHE A 785 11.21 -17.07 31.85
CA PHE A 785 10.67 -15.77 31.46
C PHE A 785 10.30 -15.69 29.98
N TRP A 786 10.80 -16.61 29.15
CA TRP A 786 10.38 -16.75 27.74
C TRP A 786 8.92 -17.22 27.61
N GLY A 787 8.35 -17.80 28.68
CA GLY A 787 6.94 -18.17 28.83
C GLY A 787 6.23 -17.40 29.95
N ILE A 788 6.72 -16.22 30.35
CA ILE A 788 6.21 -15.51 31.55
C ILE A 788 4.73 -15.17 31.47
N SER A 789 4.19 -15.02 30.26
CA SER A 789 2.78 -14.73 30.04
C SER A 789 1.84 -15.90 30.33
N GLU A 790 2.38 -17.11 30.54
CA GLU A 790 1.60 -18.27 31.03
C GLU A 790 1.54 -18.32 32.57
N LEU A 791 2.42 -17.58 33.25
CA LEU A 791 2.55 -17.60 34.71
C LEU A 791 1.73 -16.51 35.40
N TRP A 792 1.34 -15.47 34.68
CA TRP A 792 0.67 -14.27 35.20
C TRP A 792 -0.40 -13.79 34.24
N ASP A 793 -1.52 -13.28 34.75
CA ASP A 793 -2.63 -12.78 33.93
C ASP A 793 -2.66 -11.25 33.76
N ASP A 794 -2.38 -10.48 34.82
CA ASP A 794 -2.41 -9.00 34.86
C ASP A 794 -1.11 -8.45 35.50
N ASP A 795 -0.73 -7.23 35.11
CA ASP A 795 0.48 -6.50 35.51
C ASP A 795 1.76 -7.35 35.41
N VAL A 796 1.95 -8.01 34.26
CA VAL A 796 3.13 -8.82 33.97
C VAL A 796 4.38 -7.92 34.11
N PRO A 797 5.43 -8.37 34.79
CA PRO A 797 6.50 -7.49 35.24
C PRO A 797 7.35 -6.90 34.10
N TRP A 798 7.79 -7.76 33.20
CA TRP A 798 8.61 -7.46 32.03
C TRP A 798 8.54 -8.65 31.07
N GLY A 799 8.89 -8.44 29.81
CA GLY A 799 8.93 -9.49 28.80
C GLY A 799 10.20 -9.38 27.97
N VAL A 800 10.59 -10.48 27.34
CA VAL A 800 11.74 -10.50 26.43
C VAL A 800 11.42 -9.73 25.16
N THR A 801 12.37 -8.91 24.71
CA THR A 801 12.19 -8.10 23.50
C THR A 801 12.05 -8.96 22.23
N ALA A 802 12.41 -10.25 22.32
CA ALA A 802 12.12 -11.26 21.31
C ALA A 802 10.63 -11.38 20.92
N ASN A 803 9.69 -10.95 21.78
CA ASN A 803 8.26 -10.87 21.48
C ASN A 803 7.56 -9.92 22.48
N LEU A 804 7.91 -8.64 22.40
CA LEU A 804 7.39 -7.59 23.27
C LEU A 804 6.55 -6.60 22.46
N LEU A 805 5.27 -6.47 22.82
CA LEU A 805 4.36 -5.49 22.22
C LEU A 805 4.20 -4.32 23.18
N ILE A 806 4.57 -3.11 22.76
CA ILE A 806 4.43 -1.91 23.59
C ILE A 806 3.44 -0.93 22.99
N ARG A 807 2.78 -0.17 23.85
CA ARG A 807 2.05 1.03 23.44
C ARG A 807 3.01 2.21 23.40
N ARG A 808 3.02 2.97 22.30
CA ARG A 808 3.80 4.19 22.19
C ARG A 808 3.08 5.33 22.92
N PHE A 809 3.81 6.03 23.78
CA PHE A 809 3.27 7.17 24.55
C PHE A 809 4.29 8.30 24.76
N ASN A 810 5.59 8.02 24.69
CA ASN A 810 6.65 9.03 24.81
C ASN A 810 7.88 8.61 23.99
N GLU A 811 8.59 9.57 23.40
CA GLU A 811 9.82 9.30 22.63
C GLU A 811 11.07 9.07 23.49
N ASN A 812 11.06 9.54 24.74
CA ASN A 812 12.22 9.53 25.62
C ASN A 812 12.37 8.22 26.41
N ILE A 813 11.41 7.30 26.29
CA ILE A 813 11.51 5.97 26.89
C ILE A 813 12.29 5.10 25.91
N LEU A 814 13.58 4.95 26.19
CA LEU A 814 14.56 4.26 25.36
C LEU A 814 15.35 3.25 26.20
N TYR A 815 15.91 2.24 25.53
CA TYR A 815 16.84 1.30 26.13
C TYR A 815 18.13 2.01 26.56
N ASP A 816 18.62 1.69 27.75
CA ASP A 816 19.82 2.32 28.31
C ASP A 816 21.11 1.75 27.68
N PRO A 817 22.05 2.60 27.22
CA PRO A 817 23.33 2.13 26.67
C PRO A 817 24.27 1.55 27.73
N VAL A 818 23.97 1.66 29.02
CA VAL A 818 24.79 1.09 30.10
C VAL A 818 24.87 -0.43 30.02
N PHE A 819 23.87 -1.08 29.43
CA PHE A 819 23.84 -2.53 29.29
C PHE A 819 24.76 -3.00 28.15
N PRO A 820 25.53 -4.09 28.34
CA PRO A 820 26.48 -4.58 27.36
C PRO A 820 25.79 -5.04 26.06
N LYS A 821 26.51 -4.96 24.94
CA LYS A 821 25.99 -5.34 23.60
C LYS A 821 25.50 -6.79 23.50
N THR A 822 25.94 -7.68 24.40
CA THR A 822 25.56 -9.10 24.45
C THR A 822 24.60 -9.47 25.60
N GLY A 823 23.83 -8.50 26.10
CA GLY A 823 22.58 -8.70 26.85
C GLY A 823 22.68 -8.68 28.38
N GLY A 824 21.57 -8.35 29.04
CA GLY A 824 21.32 -8.47 30.48
C GLY A 824 20.63 -7.25 31.09
N GLY A 825 19.40 -7.39 31.58
CA GLY A 825 18.68 -6.34 32.32
C GLY A 825 18.09 -5.17 31.51
N GLU A 826 18.44 -5.00 30.23
CA GLU A 826 17.93 -3.91 29.40
C GLU A 826 16.42 -4.01 29.15
N ASP A 827 15.91 -5.22 28.95
CA ASP A 827 14.49 -5.49 28.74
C ASP A 827 13.68 -5.16 30.00
N ILE A 828 14.26 -5.47 31.17
CA ILE A 828 13.67 -5.21 32.49
C ILE A 828 13.61 -3.70 32.74
N ASP A 829 14.74 -3.00 32.55
CA ASP A 829 14.84 -1.55 32.68
C ASP A 829 13.88 -0.82 31.74
N PHE A 830 13.83 -1.23 30.47
CA PHE A 830 12.92 -0.66 29.49
C PHE A 830 11.45 -0.86 29.88
N CYS A 831 11.07 -2.08 30.28
CA CYS A 831 9.72 -2.37 30.75
C CYS A 831 9.36 -1.55 32.00
N LEU A 832 10.29 -1.35 32.95
CA LEU A 832 10.08 -0.49 34.12
C LEU A 832 9.79 0.94 33.74
N LYS A 833 10.67 1.53 32.93
CA LYS A 833 10.56 2.91 32.47
C LYS A 833 9.22 3.10 31.75
N GLN A 834 8.88 2.19 30.84
CA GLN A 834 7.63 2.20 30.08
C GLN A 834 6.40 2.10 30.99
N ARG A 835 6.35 1.09 31.86
CA ARG A 835 5.24 0.84 32.78
C ARG A 835 5.03 2.01 33.73
N ASN A 836 6.08 2.44 34.42
CA ASN A 836 6.00 3.47 35.45
C ASN A 836 5.61 4.81 34.85
N PHE A 837 6.16 5.15 33.67
CA PHE A 837 5.76 6.36 32.96
C PHE A 837 4.29 6.29 32.52
N PHE A 838 3.84 5.18 31.93
CA PHE A 838 2.48 5.05 31.42
C PHE A 838 1.43 5.13 32.53
N ILE A 839 1.61 4.40 33.63
CA ILE A 839 0.70 4.40 34.79
C ILE A 839 0.61 5.80 35.41
N LYS A 840 1.74 6.51 35.51
CA LYS A 840 1.79 7.86 36.07
C LYS A 840 1.06 8.90 35.21
N ASN A 841 1.09 8.74 33.89
CA ASN A 841 0.60 9.76 32.95
C ASN A 841 -0.75 9.41 32.29
N THR A 842 -1.28 8.19 32.47
CA THR A 842 -2.54 7.75 31.86
C THR A 842 -3.61 7.50 32.92
N LYS A 843 -4.77 8.15 32.79
CA LYS A 843 -5.92 7.90 33.67
C LYS A 843 -6.38 6.45 33.54
N ASN A 844 -6.46 5.74 34.66
CA ASN A 844 -6.74 4.29 34.72
C ASN A 844 -5.75 3.44 33.90
N GLY A 845 -4.52 3.92 33.70
CA GLY A 845 -3.46 3.18 33.02
C GLY A 845 -3.08 1.92 33.81
N LYS A 846 -3.04 0.78 33.11
CA LYS A 846 -2.58 -0.50 33.65
C LYS A 846 -1.16 -0.81 33.18
N GLY A 847 -0.47 -1.65 33.94
CA GLY A 847 0.81 -2.24 33.52
C GLY A 847 0.65 -3.21 32.34
N PHE A 848 1.70 -3.98 32.06
CA PHE A 848 1.68 -4.93 30.96
C PHE A 848 0.65 -6.03 31.21
N GLN A 849 -0.02 -6.46 30.14
CA GLN A 849 -0.93 -7.61 30.19
C GLN A 849 -0.27 -8.84 29.57
N ALA A 850 -0.64 -10.02 30.05
CA ALA A 850 -0.22 -11.26 29.43
C ALA A 850 -0.92 -11.46 28.08
N ALA A 851 -0.15 -11.89 27.08
CA ALA A 851 -0.66 -12.23 25.76
C ALA A 851 -0.13 -13.61 25.32
N PRO A 852 -0.54 -14.70 25.98
CA PRO A 852 0.02 -16.04 25.74
C PRO A 852 -0.19 -16.58 24.32
N ASN A 853 -1.19 -16.07 23.61
CA ASN A 853 -1.49 -16.42 22.22
C ASN A 853 -0.68 -15.59 21.20
N VAL A 854 -0.06 -14.48 21.61
CA VAL A 854 0.90 -13.73 20.80
C VAL A 854 2.21 -14.50 20.89
N MET A 855 2.45 -15.41 19.94
CA MET A 855 3.45 -16.47 20.07
C MET A 855 4.52 -16.41 18.99
N ALA A 856 5.78 -16.54 19.42
CA ALA A 856 6.93 -16.78 18.57
C ALA A 856 7.70 -18.02 19.06
N THR A 857 8.51 -18.61 18.18
CA THR A 857 9.40 -19.72 18.52
C THR A 857 10.84 -19.28 18.38
N HIS A 858 11.66 -19.50 19.39
CA HIS A 858 13.10 -19.24 19.35
C HIS A 858 13.86 -20.54 19.09
N PRO A 859 14.75 -20.65 18.09
CA PRO A 859 15.52 -21.87 17.84
C PRO A 859 16.46 -22.20 19.01
N TRP A 860 16.91 -23.45 19.15
CA TRP A 860 17.95 -23.73 20.14
C TRP A 860 19.22 -22.91 19.83
N TRP A 861 19.74 -22.19 20.83
CA TRP A 861 21.02 -21.50 20.69
C TRP A 861 22.13 -22.49 20.32
N ASN A 862 23.01 -22.07 19.42
CA ASN A 862 24.10 -22.91 18.92
C ASN A 862 23.62 -24.30 18.43
N ASN A 863 22.40 -24.38 17.90
CA ASN A 863 21.73 -25.64 17.51
C ASN A 863 21.64 -26.68 18.65
N GLY A 864 21.51 -26.23 19.91
CA GLY A 864 21.43 -27.12 21.07
C GLY A 864 22.79 -27.57 21.61
N ASN A 865 23.90 -27.07 21.06
CA ASN A 865 25.23 -27.32 21.59
C ASN A 865 25.54 -26.44 22.80
N ARG A 866 26.46 -26.92 23.65
CA ARG A 866 26.89 -26.26 24.88
C ARG A 866 27.39 -24.84 24.64
N ASP A 867 26.87 -23.88 25.40
CA ASP A 867 27.29 -22.48 25.40
C ASP A 867 27.04 -21.83 26.77
N TYR A 868 27.95 -22.07 27.70
CA TYR A 868 27.90 -21.49 29.04
C TYR A 868 28.19 -19.97 29.05
N TRP A 869 28.96 -19.49 28.07
CA TRP A 869 29.37 -18.09 27.99
C TRP A 869 28.18 -17.15 27.71
N ARG A 870 27.14 -17.66 27.05
CA ARG A 870 25.88 -16.93 26.87
C ARG A 870 25.25 -16.51 28.19
N PHE A 871 25.13 -17.42 29.16
CA PHE A 871 24.51 -17.14 30.47
C PHE A 871 25.37 -16.21 31.32
N TYR A 872 26.69 -16.32 31.22
CA TYR A 872 27.60 -15.35 31.81
C TYR A 872 27.34 -13.95 31.25
N LYS A 873 27.42 -13.79 29.92
CA LYS A 873 27.29 -12.46 29.28
C LYS A 873 25.96 -11.82 29.58
N TRP A 874 24.89 -12.62 29.52
CA TRP A 874 23.55 -12.18 29.84
C TRP A 874 23.42 -11.71 31.29
N ALA A 875 24.00 -12.44 32.26
CA ALA A 875 23.93 -12.02 33.66
C ALA A 875 24.86 -10.84 34.01
N THR A 876 25.88 -10.54 33.19
CA THR A 876 26.76 -9.37 33.37
C THR A 876 25.98 -8.05 33.36
N GLY A 877 25.00 -7.93 32.48
CA GLY A 877 24.11 -6.76 32.43
C GLY A 877 23.10 -6.73 33.58
N ASP A 878 22.52 -7.89 33.96
CA ASP A 878 21.56 -7.99 35.07
C ASP A 878 22.10 -7.41 36.38
N GLY A 879 23.42 -7.52 36.62
CA GLY A 879 24.05 -6.95 37.81
C GLY A 879 23.86 -5.43 37.97
N ALA A 880 23.65 -4.70 36.87
CA ALA A 880 23.45 -3.25 36.92
C ALA A 880 22.09 -2.88 37.55
N LEU A 881 21.09 -3.75 37.43
CA LEU A 881 19.74 -3.53 37.98
C LEU A 881 19.73 -3.39 39.50
N VAL A 882 20.66 -4.05 40.19
CA VAL A 882 20.80 -4.00 41.66
C VAL A 882 21.04 -2.56 42.14
N LYS A 883 21.84 -1.80 41.39
CA LYS A 883 22.13 -0.40 41.69
C LYS A 883 21.07 0.54 41.12
N MET A 884 20.55 0.25 39.93
CA MET A 884 19.55 1.12 39.26
C MET A 884 18.20 1.11 39.98
N TYR A 885 17.82 -0.02 40.57
CA TYR A 885 16.51 -0.23 41.20
C TYR A 885 16.67 -0.81 42.62
N PRO A 886 17.18 -0.01 43.57
CA PRO A 886 17.42 -0.46 44.95
C PRO A 886 16.12 -0.90 45.65
N GLU A 887 14.97 -0.40 45.22
CA GLU A 887 13.66 -0.75 45.77
C GLU A 887 13.13 -2.14 45.34
N LEU A 888 13.80 -2.79 44.38
CA LEU A 888 13.55 -4.17 43.92
C LEU A 888 14.71 -5.11 44.28
N THR A 889 15.56 -4.67 45.22
CA THR A 889 16.75 -5.40 45.64
C THR A 889 16.60 -5.85 47.10
N TYR A 890 17.06 -7.05 47.41
CA TYR A 890 17.17 -7.56 48.78
C TYR A 890 18.62 -7.95 49.10
N ASN A 891 18.96 -7.90 50.39
CA ASN A 891 20.24 -8.42 50.88
C ASN A 891 20.09 -9.93 51.13
N ASP A 892 21.03 -10.71 50.60
CA ASP A 892 21.20 -12.10 51.00
C ASP A 892 22.38 -12.17 51.98
N ILE A 893 22.17 -12.85 53.11
CA ILE A 893 23.19 -12.98 54.15
C ILE A 893 24.23 -14.01 53.72
N VAL A 894 23.80 -15.00 52.94
CA VAL A 894 24.65 -16.10 52.47
C VAL A 894 25.17 -15.78 51.08
N PRO A 895 26.50 -15.92 50.82
CA PRO A 895 27.03 -15.72 49.48
C PRO A 895 26.49 -16.79 48.52
N ASN A 896 26.26 -16.42 47.26
CA ASN A 896 25.98 -17.41 46.22
C ASN A 896 27.24 -18.24 45.90
N SER A 897 27.13 -19.25 45.04
CA SER A 897 28.22 -20.18 44.74
C SER A 897 29.49 -19.45 44.25
N ILE A 898 29.33 -18.40 43.44
CA ILE A 898 30.48 -17.68 42.89
C ILE A 898 31.04 -16.62 43.83
N GLU A 899 30.21 -15.94 44.61
CA GLU A 899 30.68 -15.07 45.69
C GLU A 899 31.45 -15.86 46.74
N LEU A 900 30.97 -17.06 47.09
CA LEU A 900 31.65 -17.98 48.00
C LEU A 900 32.98 -18.45 47.40
N LEU A 901 33.00 -18.80 46.12
CA LEU A 901 34.23 -19.18 45.40
C LEU A 901 35.23 -18.02 45.38
N PHE A 902 34.78 -16.81 45.05
CA PHE A 902 35.60 -15.61 45.03
C PHE A 902 36.18 -15.29 46.42
N GLY A 903 35.33 -15.34 47.46
CA GLY A 903 35.75 -15.15 48.85
C GLY A 903 36.76 -16.21 49.29
N THR A 904 36.55 -17.47 48.93
CA THR A 904 37.47 -18.58 49.24
C THR A 904 38.83 -18.42 48.56
N ILE A 905 38.85 -18.00 47.29
CA ILE A 905 40.09 -17.71 46.56
C ILE A 905 40.82 -16.52 47.18
N LEU A 906 40.11 -15.43 47.48
CA LEU A 906 40.70 -14.26 48.13
C LEU A 906 41.30 -14.62 49.49
N PHE A 907 40.58 -15.42 50.26
CA PHE A 907 41.02 -15.89 51.56
C PHE A 907 42.24 -16.81 51.46
N PHE A 908 42.28 -17.70 50.45
CA PHE A 908 43.47 -18.49 50.13
C PHE A 908 44.67 -17.60 49.77
N LEU A 909 44.49 -16.58 48.92
CA LEU A 909 45.57 -15.67 48.53
C LEU A 909 46.10 -14.89 49.73
N VAL A 910 45.21 -14.39 50.60
CA VAL A 910 45.60 -13.74 51.87
C VAL A 910 46.33 -14.74 52.75
N SER A 911 45.77 -15.93 52.98
CA SER A 911 46.41 -16.99 53.78
C SER A 911 47.79 -17.35 53.23
N MET A 912 47.96 -17.43 51.91
CA MET A 912 49.23 -17.70 51.25
C MET A 912 50.25 -16.58 51.47
N ILE A 913 49.84 -15.30 51.35
CA ILE A 913 50.71 -14.16 51.64
C ILE A 913 51.14 -14.17 53.11
N PHE A 914 50.20 -14.42 54.03
CA PHE A 914 50.50 -14.58 55.45
C PHE A 914 51.44 -15.77 55.68
N SER A 915 51.19 -16.92 55.06
CA SER A 915 52.05 -18.10 55.14
C SER A 915 53.46 -17.83 54.64
N LEU A 916 53.61 -17.09 53.54
CA LEU A 916 54.91 -16.67 52.98
C LEU A 916 55.63 -15.68 53.90
N PHE A 917 54.92 -14.68 54.43
CA PHE A 917 55.47 -13.71 55.38
C PHE A 917 55.93 -14.39 56.67
N PHE A 918 55.06 -15.22 57.27
CA PHE A 918 55.38 -15.92 58.51
C PHE A 918 56.41 -17.02 58.30
N ALA A 919 56.47 -17.71 57.15
CA ALA A 919 57.53 -18.68 56.86
C ALA A 919 58.94 -18.05 56.86
N VAL A 920 59.07 -16.75 56.58
CA VAL A 920 60.33 -16.01 56.65
C VAL A 920 60.74 -15.67 58.09
N PHE A 921 59.78 -15.49 59.01
CA PHE A 921 60.05 -15.03 60.38
C PHE A 921 59.83 -16.10 61.48
N TYR A 922 59.01 -17.13 61.23
CA TYR A 922 58.56 -18.13 62.21
C TYR A 922 58.20 -19.49 61.57
N ASN A 923 58.67 -20.60 62.14
CA ASN A 923 58.28 -21.95 61.70
C ASN A 923 56.89 -22.31 62.26
N THR A 924 55.82 -21.99 61.53
CA THR A 924 54.42 -22.15 61.98
C THR A 924 53.63 -23.14 61.11
N PRO A 925 53.56 -24.44 61.49
CA PRO A 925 52.83 -25.47 60.74
C PRO A 925 51.33 -25.16 60.57
N ILE A 926 50.71 -24.47 61.54
CA ILE A 926 49.29 -24.16 61.56
C ILE A 926 48.88 -23.27 60.38
N ILE A 927 49.70 -22.28 60.01
CA ILE A 927 49.41 -21.36 58.90
C ILE A 927 49.52 -22.08 57.55
N ASN A 928 50.48 -23.01 57.41
CA ASN A 928 50.62 -23.85 56.23
C ASN A 928 49.44 -24.81 56.06
N THR A 929 49.00 -25.46 57.14
CA THR A 929 47.81 -26.33 57.12
C THR A 929 46.56 -25.55 56.73
N PHE A 930 46.35 -24.38 57.31
CA PHE A 930 45.21 -23.51 56.98
C PHE A 930 45.21 -23.06 55.51
N THR A 931 46.38 -22.74 54.95
CA THR A 931 46.54 -22.40 53.52
C THR A 931 46.23 -23.59 52.60
N ILE A 932 46.63 -24.81 52.99
CA ILE A 932 46.31 -26.04 52.22
C ILE A 932 44.81 -26.34 52.28
N LEU A 933 44.18 -26.21 53.44
CA LEU A 933 42.75 -26.45 53.60
C LEU A 933 41.91 -25.46 52.80
N THR A 934 42.28 -24.17 52.83
CA THR A 934 41.61 -23.14 52.02
C THR A 934 41.79 -23.39 50.52
N PHE A 935 42.97 -23.83 50.06
CA PHE A 935 43.17 -24.27 48.67
C PHE A 935 42.27 -25.46 48.29
N LEU A 936 42.20 -26.48 49.15
CA LEU A 936 41.39 -27.68 48.91
C LEU A 936 39.88 -27.38 48.92
N SER A 937 39.45 -26.32 49.63
CA SER A 937 38.04 -25.89 49.67
C SER A 937 37.55 -25.23 48.38
N ILE A 938 38.45 -24.74 47.51
CA ILE A 938 38.09 -24.07 46.24
C ILE A 938 37.25 -24.98 45.31
N PRO A 939 37.71 -26.19 44.91
CA PRO A 939 36.89 -27.07 44.08
C PRO A 939 35.63 -27.58 44.79
N LEU A 940 35.64 -27.63 46.14
CA LEU A 940 34.49 -28.09 46.93
C LEU A 940 33.30 -27.13 46.83
N VAL A 941 33.50 -25.84 46.58
CA VAL A 941 32.39 -24.89 46.38
C VAL A 941 31.52 -25.31 45.19
N ILE A 942 32.15 -25.68 44.06
CA ILE A 942 31.44 -26.12 42.85
C ILE A 942 30.75 -27.46 43.08
N VAL A 943 31.46 -28.43 43.68
CA VAL A 943 30.91 -29.76 43.97
C VAL A 943 29.71 -29.66 44.90
N SER A 944 29.80 -28.88 45.96
CA SER A 944 28.72 -28.68 46.94
C SER A 944 27.50 -28.02 46.30
N SER A 945 27.73 -27.07 45.37
CA SER A 945 26.65 -26.43 44.61
C SER A 945 25.92 -27.42 43.71
N ILE A 946 26.66 -28.32 43.03
CA ILE A 946 26.08 -29.38 42.20
C ILE A 946 25.27 -30.37 43.06
N ILE A 947 25.80 -30.78 44.21
CA ILE A 947 25.11 -31.71 45.14
C ILE A 947 23.79 -31.07 45.63
N ALA A 948 23.82 -29.80 46.03
CA ALA A 948 22.64 -29.07 46.48
C ALA A 948 21.54 -29.00 45.42
N ASP A 949 21.91 -28.67 44.17
CA ASP A 949 20.98 -28.56 43.05
C ASP A 949 20.46 -29.95 42.61
N MET A 950 21.29 -31.00 42.66
CA MET A 950 20.85 -32.38 42.46
C MET A 950 19.82 -32.81 43.51
N TYR A 951 20.06 -32.48 44.78
CA TYR A 951 19.10 -32.75 45.86
C TYR A 951 17.77 -32.05 45.59
N LEU A 952 17.79 -30.75 45.26
CA LEU A 952 16.60 -29.96 44.94
C LEU A 952 15.75 -30.61 43.83
N HIS A 953 16.38 -31.05 42.73
CA HIS A 953 15.68 -31.68 41.62
C HIS A 953 15.16 -33.09 41.95
N LEU A 954 15.89 -33.87 42.75
CA LEU A 954 15.50 -35.24 43.10
C LEU A 954 14.42 -35.32 44.18
N THR A 955 14.30 -34.30 45.05
CA THR A 955 13.43 -34.35 46.24
C THR A 955 12.28 -33.36 46.23
N GLU A 956 12.53 -32.10 45.87
CA GLU A 956 11.57 -31.00 46.06
C GLU A 956 10.89 -30.55 44.76
N GLN A 957 11.55 -30.75 43.61
CA GLN A 957 11.02 -30.36 42.29
C GLN A 957 11.06 -31.48 41.24
N PRO A 958 10.57 -32.70 41.52
CA PRO A 958 10.76 -33.83 40.60
C PRO A 958 10.06 -33.67 39.23
N TYR A 959 9.08 -32.77 39.07
CA TYR A 959 8.25 -32.69 37.85
C TYR A 959 7.72 -31.29 37.46
N LYS A 960 8.49 -30.20 37.63
CA LYS A 960 8.06 -28.88 37.10
C LYS A 960 8.50 -28.58 35.66
N HIS A 961 9.54 -29.26 35.16
CA HIS A 961 10.01 -29.13 33.78
C HIS A 961 10.26 -30.52 33.19
N THR A 962 9.53 -30.88 32.14
CA THR A 962 9.58 -32.22 31.54
C THR A 962 10.97 -32.47 30.94
N SER A 963 11.79 -33.26 31.62
CA SER A 963 13.04 -33.75 31.03
C SER A 963 12.73 -34.78 29.96
N THR A 964 13.36 -34.63 28.81
CA THR A 964 13.26 -35.59 27.70
C THR A 964 14.30 -36.72 27.78
N VAL A 965 15.14 -36.71 28.83
CA VAL A 965 16.16 -37.74 29.08
C VAL A 965 15.88 -38.49 30.38
N GLY A 966 16.10 -39.81 30.38
CA GLY A 966 15.94 -40.67 31.56
C GLY A 966 17.26 -41.26 32.07
N GLY A 967 17.21 -41.90 33.24
CA GLY A 967 18.34 -42.64 33.82
C GLY A 967 19.56 -41.76 34.13
N TYR A 968 20.77 -42.28 33.88
CA TYR A 968 22.02 -41.55 34.17
C TYR A 968 22.15 -40.22 33.38
N ARG A 969 21.49 -40.12 32.22
CA ARG A 969 21.50 -38.88 31.40
C ARG A 969 20.74 -37.75 32.07
N TYR A 970 19.72 -38.06 32.87
CA TYR A 970 19.02 -37.09 33.71
C TYR A 970 19.94 -36.54 34.81
N ILE A 971 20.74 -37.41 35.43
CA ILE A 971 21.76 -37.01 36.41
C ILE A 971 22.76 -36.04 35.80
N LEU A 972 23.29 -36.37 34.61
CA LEU A 972 24.19 -35.48 33.88
C LEU A 972 23.53 -34.14 33.52
N ALA A 973 22.24 -34.13 33.19
CA ALA A 973 21.51 -32.89 32.90
C ALA A 973 21.34 -32.01 34.16
N MET A 974 21.17 -32.59 35.35
CA MET A 974 21.13 -31.84 36.62
C MET A 974 22.51 -31.22 36.95
N VAL A 975 23.59 -31.96 36.73
CA VAL A 975 24.96 -31.43 36.88
C VAL A 975 25.19 -30.27 35.92
N GLU A 976 24.84 -30.46 34.65
CA GLU A 976 25.00 -29.44 33.60
C GLU A 976 24.12 -28.21 33.88
N SER A 977 22.90 -28.39 34.41
CA SER A 977 22.01 -27.32 34.87
C SER A 977 22.66 -26.47 35.97
N SER A 978 23.30 -27.12 36.94
CA SER A 978 24.02 -26.44 38.03
C SER A 978 25.16 -25.57 37.50
N LEU A 979 25.93 -26.08 36.53
CA LEU A 979 27.01 -25.30 35.89
C LEU A 979 26.49 -24.08 35.15
N ILE A 980 25.33 -24.19 34.48
CA ILE A 980 24.68 -23.06 33.80
C ILE A 980 24.31 -21.97 34.82
N ARG A 981 23.73 -22.34 35.97
CA ARG A 981 23.42 -21.39 37.06
C ARG A 981 24.66 -20.72 37.63
N ILE A 982 25.71 -21.49 37.91
CA ILE A 982 27.01 -20.97 38.39
C ILE A 982 27.58 -19.96 37.39
N MET A 983 27.52 -20.24 36.08
CA MET A 983 28.01 -19.32 35.06
C MET A 983 27.19 -18.03 34.95
N SER A 984 25.88 -18.10 35.19
CA SER A 984 25.02 -16.91 35.32
C SER A 984 25.38 -16.08 36.55
N GLU A 985 25.53 -16.71 37.72
CA GLU A 985 25.98 -16.02 38.95
C GLU A 985 27.36 -15.37 38.75
N PHE A 986 28.25 -16.04 38.02
CA PHE A 986 29.59 -15.52 37.71
C PHE A 986 29.53 -14.26 36.86
N GLY A 987 28.73 -14.28 35.79
CA GLY A 987 28.51 -13.11 34.95
C GLY A 987 28.04 -11.92 35.76
N ARG A 988 27.08 -12.12 36.67
CA ARG A 988 26.52 -11.08 37.53
C ARG A 988 27.55 -10.45 38.47
N LEU A 989 28.34 -11.29 39.16
CA LEU A 989 29.40 -10.81 40.05
C LEU A 989 30.46 -10.02 39.28
N MET A 990 30.93 -10.56 38.15
CA MET A 990 31.94 -9.90 37.34
C MET A 990 31.46 -8.59 36.75
N GLY A 991 30.20 -8.50 36.32
CA GLY A 991 29.61 -7.24 35.87
C GLY A 991 29.64 -6.15 36.95
N MET A 992 29.34 -6.50 38.21
CA MET A 992 29.45 -5.56 39.33
C MET A 992 30.90 -5.13 39.57
N ILE A 993 31.84 -6.08 39.53
CA ILE A 993 33.27 -5.80 39.73
C ILE A 993 33.81 -4.88 38.62
N GLU A 994 33.51 -5.18 37.35
CA GLU A 994 33.94 -4.39 36.19
C GLU A 994 33.41 -2.94 36.24
N ARG A 995 32.22 -2.73 36.84
CA ARG A 995 31.62 -1.41 37.05
C ARG A 995 32.05 -0.72 38.36
N ASN A 996 32.96 -1.31 39.13
CA ASN A 996 33.40 -0.83 40.46
C ASN A 996 32.26 -0.74 41.49
N GLU A 997 31.30 -1.67 41.45
CA GLU A 997 30.10 -1.71 42.30
C GLU A 997 30.26 -2.62 43.53
N TRP A 998 31.43 -2.61 44.16
CA TRP A 998 31.80 -3.51 45.27
C TRP A 998 30.80 -3.53 46.44
N GLY A 999 30.20 -2.37 46.78
CA GLY A 999 29.22 -2.25 47.87
C GLY A 999 27.84 -2.90 47.61
N TYR A 1000 27.65 -3.46 46.41
CA TYR A 1000 26.43 -4.17 46.02
C TYR A 1000 26.59 -5.69 45.98
N ILE A 1001 27.80 -6.21 46.23
CA ILE A 1001 28.03 -7.66 46.40
C ILE A 1001 27.22 -8.17 47.60
N GLY A 1002 26.61 -9.35 47.47
CA GLY A 1002 25.66 -9.89 48.46
C GLY A 1002 24.22 -9.35 48.32
N LYS A 1003 23.99 -8.38 47.43
CA LYS A 1003 22.64 -7.94 47.07
C LYS A 1003 22.12 -8.71 45.86
N ARG A 1004 20.79 -8.87 45.79
CA ARG A 1004 20.09 -9.59 44.72
C ARG A 1004 18.94 -8.75 44.21
N PHE A 1005 18.87 -8.62 42.89
CA PHE A 1005 17.70 -8.05 42.23
C PHE A 1005 16.64 -9.14 42.10
N ASP A 1006 15.43 -8.88 42.59
CA ASP A 1006 14.27 -9.71 42.30
C ASP A 1006 13.06 -8.81 42.09
N TRP A 1007 12.52 -8.87 40.89
CA TRP A 1007 11.33 -8.11 40.54
C TRP A 1007 10.13 -8.45 41.42
N PHE A 1008 10.03 -9.70 41.88
CA PHE A 1008 8.89 -10.22 42.63
C PHE A 1008 8.90 -9.83 44.11
N VAL A 1009 9.95 -9.13 44.59
CA VAL A 1009 10.12 -8.73 46.01
C VAL A 1009 8.86 -8.09 46.62
N LYS A 1010 8.04 -7.41 45.81
CA LYS A 1010 6.80 -6.74 46.26
C LYS A 1010 5.50 -7.39 45.77
N ARG A 1011 5.57 -8.48 45.01
CA ARG A 1011 4.43 -9.01 44.23
C ARG A 1011 4.07 -10.45 44.55
N LYS A 1012 5.00 -11.27 45.03
CA LYS A 1012 4.74 -12.68 45.36
C LYS A 1012 5.49 -13.08 46.62
N GLU A 1013 4.76 -13.52 47.63
CA GLU A 1013 5.36 -14.12 48.81
C GLU A 1013 6.01 -15.46 48.40
N GLY A 1014 7.34 -15.57 48.52
CA GLY A 1014 8.05 -16.86 48.44
C GLY A 1014 9.26 -16.97 47.51
N SER A 1015 9.46 -16.12 46.48
CA SER A 1015 10.63 -16.26 45.58
C SER A 1015 11.95 -15.99 46.30
N VAL A 1016 12.00 -14.88 47.05
CA VAL A 1016 13.17 -14.45 47.83
C VAL A 1016 13.55 -15.50 48.89
N TRP A 1017 12.56 -16.04 49.59
CA TRP A 1017 12.78 -17.05 50.64
C TRP A 1017 13.30 -18.36 50.06
N THR A 1018 12.75 -18.80 48.93
CA THR A 1018 13.22 -20.01 48.22
C THR A 1018 14.68 -19.86 47.81
N GLU A 1019 15.06 -18.71 47.25
CA GLU A 1019 16.44 -18.49 46.81
C GLU A 1019 17.42 -18.36 47.98
N ARG A 1020 17.05 -17.65 49.05
CA ARG A 1020 17.83 -17.59 50.29
C ARG A 1020 18.08 -18.96 50.90
N TYR A 1021 17.02 -19.79 50.97
CA TYR A 1021 17.11 -21.15 51.51
C TYR A 1021 17.99 -22.05 50.62
N ASN A 1022 17.90 -21.91 49.29
CA ASN A 1022 18.79 -22.61 48.37
C ASN A 1022 20.26 -22.18 48.55
N ASN A 1023 20.55 -20.89 48.71
CA ASN A 1023 21.91 -20.39 48.97
C ASN A 1023 22.44 -20.89 50.32
N LEU A 1024 21.61 -20.85 51.37
CA LEU A 1024 21.94 -21.39 52.69
C LEU A 1024 22.27 -22.89 52.60
N ARG A 1025 21.47 -23.68 51.89
CA ARG A 1025 21.72 -25.11 51.66
C ARG A 1025 23.05 -25.35 50.97
N LYS A 1026 23.35 -24.62 49.89
CA LYS A 1026 24.64 -24.70 49.18
C LYS A 1026 25.81 -24.40 50.11
N PHE A 1027 25.68 -23.37 50.95
CA PHE A 1027 26.69 -22.99 51.93
C PHE A 1027 26.88 -24.04 53.02
N LEU A 1028 25.80 -24.59 53.60
CA LEU A 1028 25.86 -25.63 54.63
C LEU A 1028 26.50 -26.92 54.11
N ILE A 1029 26.16 -27.35 52.88
CA ILE A 1029 26.80 -28.52 52.25
C ILE A 1029 28.29 -28.25 52.06
N TRP A 1030 28.68 -27.07 51.57
CA TRP A 1030 30.08 -26.70 51.43
C TRP A 1030 30.82 -26.69 52.78
N PHE A 1031 30.19 -26.15 53.82
CA PHE A 1031 30.76 -26.10 55.16
C PHE A 1031 31.02 -27.51 55.70
N VAL A 1032 30.01 -28.40 55.66
CA VAL A 1032 30.12 -29.78 56.14
C VAL A 1032 31.16 -30.57 55.36
N VAL A 1033 31.19 -30.44 54.03
CA VAL A 1033 32.17 -31.15 53.18
C VAL A 1033 33.59 -30.63 53.43
N THR A 1034 33.77 -29.33 53.65
CA THR A 1034 35.06 -28.72 53.94
C THR A 1034 35.56 -29.06 55.35
N GLU A 1035 34.67 -29.09 56.35
CA GLU A 1035 34.95 -29.54 57.71
C GLU A 1035 35.37 -31.01 57.72
N SER A 1036 34.62 -31.88 57.05
CA SER A 1036 34.95 -33.31 56.93
C SER A 1036 36.32 -33.53 56.28
N LEU A 1037 36.66 -32.74 55.25
CA LEU A 1037 37.99 -32.78 54.64
C LEU A 1037 39.09 -32.28 55.58
N THR A 1038 38.77 -31.28 56.40
CA THR A 1038 39.68 -30.71 57.42
C THR A 1038 39.99 -31.72 58.51
N GLU A 1039 38.97 -32.41 59.04
CA GLU A 1039 39.13 -33.51 59.99
C GLU A 1039 39.95 -34.65 59.39
N ALA A 1040 39.62 -35.06 58.16
CA ALA A 1040 40.36 -36.12 57.45
C ALA A 1040 41.83 -35.75 57.23
N TYR A 1041 42.15 -34.50 56.91
CA TYR A 1041 43.52 -34.03 56.71
C TYR A 1041 44.32 -33.93 58.03
N MET A 1042 43.67 -33.51 59.11
CA MET A 1042 44.29 -33.39 60.44
C MET A 1042 44.52 -34.75 61.11
N SER A 1043 43.78 -35.78 60.69
CA SER A 1043 43.98 -37.16 61.14
C SER A 1043 44.98 -37.91 60.25
N GLN A 1044 46.04 -38.49 60.83
CA GLN A 1044 46.85 -39.53 60.18
C GLN A 1044 46.94 -40.75 61.11
N PRO A 1045 46.83 -42.01 60.61
CA PRO A 1045 46.58 -42.43 59.23
C PRO A 1045 45.26 -43.21 59.07
N PHE A 1046 44.38 -42.82 58.14
CA PHE A 1046 43.28 -43.67 57.66
C PHE A 1046 43.18 -43.71 56.13
N LYS A 1047 42.65 -44.83 55.62
CA LYS A 1047 42.74 -45.31 54.23
C LYS A 1047 41.84 -44.50 53.28
N LYS A 1048 42.35 -44.28 52.06
CA LYS A 1048 41.76 -43.51 50.94
C LYS A 1048 40.34 -43.90 50.46
N LEU A 1049 39.67 -44.89 51.06
CA LEU A 1049 38.36 -45.38 50.61
C LEU A 1049 37.18 -44.83 51.43
N ASP A 1050 37.42 -44.26 52.62
CA ASP A 1050 36.36 -43.83 53.54
C ASP A 1050 35.84 -42.40 53.27
N ILE A 1051 36.59 -41.55 52.55
CA ILE A 1051 36.18 -40.16 52.24
C ILE A 1051 34.92 -40.13 51.38
N VAL A 1052 34.79 -41.05 50.42
CA VAL A 1052 33.59 -41.13 49.56
C VAL A 1052 32.39 -41.63 50.35
N ILE A 1053 32.59 -42.55 51.31
CA ILE A 1053 31.53 -43.11 52.15
C ILE A 1053 31.09 -42.12 53.24
N ILE A 1054 32.01 -41.32 53.80
CA ILE A 1054 31.69 -40.25 54.76
C ILE A 1054 30.96 -39.10 54.07
N ILE A 1055 31.39 -38.67 52.87
CA ILE A 1055 30.66 -37.66 52.10
C ILE A 1055 29.26 -38.17 51.74
N ILE A 1056 29.11 -39.43 51.31
CA ILE A 1056 27.79 -40.01 51.02
C ILE A 1056 26.93 -40.15 52.29
N ASN A 1057 27.48 -40.60 53.41
CA ASN A 1057 26.74 -40.80 54.66
C ASN A 1057 26.39 -39.50 55.39
N MET A 1058 27.26 -38.47 55.38
CA MET A 1058 26.97 -37.17 55.98
C MET A 1058 26.03 -36.33 55.13
N THR A 1059 26.09 -36.44 53.80
CA THR A 1059 25.07 -35.85 52.91
C THR A 1059 23.71 -36.53 53.10
N PHE A 1060 23.67 -37.80 53.52
CA PHE A 1060 22.43 -38.50 53.86
C PHE A 1060 21.92 -38.17 55.28
N PHE A 1061 22.82 -37.91 56.25
CA PHE A 1061 22.44 -37.64 57.65
C PHE A 1061 22.13 -36.16 57.94
N SER A 1062 22.79 -35.19 57.29
CA SER A 1062 22.45 -33.76 57.47
C SER A 1062 21.10 -33.39 56.83
N VAL A 1063 20.61 -34.24 55.93
CA VAL A 1063 19.32 -34.14 55.25
C VAL A 1063 18.15 -34.67 56.11
N LEU A 1064 18.41 -35.35 57.24
CA LEU A 1064 17.36 -35.98 58.06
C LEU A 1064 16.97 -35.21 59.34
N ASN A 1065 17.62 -34.09 59.69
CA ASN A 1065 17.25 -33.27 60.85
C ASN A 1065 16.55 -31.97 60.42
N ASP A 1066 15.32 -32.12 59.93
CA ASP A 1066 14.41 -31.04 59.55
C ASP A 1066 13.73 -30.34 60.77
N TYR A 1067 14.24 -30.52 61.99
CA TYR A 1067 13.65 -29.99 63.22
C TYR A 1067 14.43 -28.85 63.90
N GLU A 1068 15.69 -28.58 63.54
CA GLU A 1068 16.48 -27.53 64.21
C GLU A 1068 16.67 -26.24 63.37
N ALA A 1069 16.34 -26.26 62.07
CA ALA A 1069 16.48 -25.08 61.22
C ALA A 1069 15.36 -24.03 61.41
N GLN A 1070 14.22 -24.41 61.99
CA GLN A 1070 13.14 -23.46 62.33
C GLN A 1070 13.45 -22.63 63.58
N ASP A 1071 14.19 -23.17 64.56
CA ASP A 1071 14.52 -22.46 65.82
C ASP A 1071 15.70 -21.50 65.68
N LEU A 1072 16.50 -21.61 64.60
CA LEU A 1072 17.59 -20.66 64.31
C LEU A 1072 17.13 -19.39 63.58
N LEU A 1073 15.86 -19.33 63.15
CA LEU A 1073 15.27 -18.23 62.39
C LEU A 1073 14.11 -17.51 63.11
N SER A 1074 13.69 -17.95 64.31
CA SER A 1074 12.86 -17.18 65.25
C SER A 1074 13.71 -16.32 66.16
#